data_AF-A0A2H5ZW34-F1
#
_entry.id   AF-A0A2H5ZW34-F1
#
_cell.length_a   1.000
_cell.length_b   1.000
_cell.length_c   1.000
_cell.angle_alpha   90.00
_cell.angle_beta   90.00
_cell.angle_gamma   90.00
#
_symmetry.space_group_name_H-M   'P 1'
#
loop_
_entity.id
_entity.type
_entity.pdbx_description
1 polymer ?
#
loop_
_entity_poly.entity_id
_entity_poly.type
_entity_poly.pdbx_seq_one_letter_code
_entity_poly.pdbx_strand_id
1 'polypeptide(L)'
;MEALERLEQELAGARAEVQRASRALDAAQAELVAAVEEAGRVEQEARIAAERVEAARQIRDRLAEQLRRAEASREEDRKQMAELRQQLAACELALEEASGRLRQAQEDLERAQVRAREAETALEAARAEVLELEHARSQALAGRTATLGRLEALRKRERFLAAQLERLAEERAQVEAQRARLAAELQSVQQQVRRVESEVGDLKARVQQARVEAAQAEEARRQLALRREVDAARLQVLEDARRDLVGYEAGVRRLLLAQREEPGRLLGIRGALVDYLDVDREYLAAVEAALADRLCALVADSAQVARSALAEVATHGASFVLLDLAAAVDGAAAEPPPVEGVVGRAADLVRCPPLVEPVVRAALAGTLVVRDLDTALRVRALGWEGRVVTLSGELLTPDALLASRRNGDQGPLGWAQEMAALRASLEEAARLDEELSRRVAGAVEAASAAEAEAAAREQEMAARAGQARRLGEELARAEAVLAQRPALEEEARLELADLRAQAEEVEAEARRQADLLRRIEEELASARAALELARAASEQASRASASASDRVTSLRVELAEVAARREGLAARAAEREAEGEAVEAGLAALRAELEAASGELVRLEQAASDARRRSAQVQDQLQRGRLAVSEAGRARESAEALVLELEARRAEAQDALRACDEEVQRLEVRTAQLEAEVSSSARRIEEEHGVGAEEADARVPVKLDRDELLGEVEGLRGLLSALGPVNQRAVEEHAEAQHRAERLRHQVEDVAEAADLLGQLAARLEEALHRRFEEAFEEVQYHFADCFRRLFGGGSGALQLVRDESGEVGVEITAQPPGKKVRSLSALSGGERVLVALALVFALLRTHPSPFCVFDEIEAALDDANTRRVAELLRELAQRSQVVIITHNKATMEAADVLYGVTTEEPGVSSVVSVRVGRTAPEVAGVR
;
A
#
# COMPACT_ATOMS: atom_id res chain seq x y z
N MET A 1 111.55 -61.25 84.68
CA MET A 1 111.72 -62.65 85.13
C MET A 1 113.08 -62.93 85.80
N GLU A 2 114.19 -62.28 85.42
CA GLU A 2 115.54 -62.59 85.98
C GLU A 2 115.83 -62.12 87.43
N ALA A 3 114.95 -61.37 88.10
CA ALA A 3 115.21 -60.83 89.45
C ALA A 3 114.90 -61.80 90.61
N LEU A 4 114.47 -63.03 90.31
CA LEU A 4 113.81 -63.93 91.27
C LEU A 4 114.71 -65.05 91.82
N GLU A 5 115.86 -65.33 91.20
CA GLU A 5 116.70 -66.51 91.47
C GLU A 5 117.80 -66.30 92.53
N ARG A 6 118.15 -65.07 92.92
CA ARG A 6 119.30 -64.78 93.80
C ARG A 6 119.04 -64.96 95.31
N LEU A 7 117.80 -65.11 95.74
CA LEU A 7 117.40 -65.11 97.16
C LEU A 7 117.48 -66.50 97.84
N GLU A 8 117.77 -67.58 97.09
CA GLU A 8 117.65 -68.96 97.58
C GLU A 8 118.91 -69.56 98.24
N GLN A 9 120.11 -69.01 98.02
CA GLN A 9 121.37 -69.69 98.42
C GLN A 9 121.79 -69.51 99.90
N GLU A 10 121.42 -68.40 100.54
CA GLU A 10 121.92 -68.04 101.88
C GLU A 10 121.22 -68.81 103.03
N LEU A 11 120.11 -69.49 102.74
CA LEU A 11 119.24 -70.15 103.71
C LEU A 11 119.72 -71.56 104.16
N ALA A 12 120.78 -72.09 103.56
CA ALA A 12 121.12 -73.52 103.62
C ALA A 12 122.06 -73.95 104.77
N GLY A 13 123.01 -73.11 105.21
CA GLY A 13 124.11 -73.53 106.10
C GLY A 13 123.75 -73.66 107.59
N ALA A 14 122.94 -72.74 108.13
CA ALA A 14 122.66 -72.66 109.57
C ALA A 14 121.70 -73.75 110.09
N ARG A 15 121.03 -74.49 109.21
CA ARG A 15 120.05 -75.53 109.58
C ARG A 15 120.69 -76.87 110.01
N ALA A 16 121.98 -77.13 109.74
CA ALA A 16 122.54 -78.50 109.79
C ALA A 16 123.02 -79.01 111.18
N GLU A 17 123.26 -78.15 112.17
CA GLU A 17 123.73 -78.57 113.51
C GLU A 17 122.65 -78.53 114.60
N VAL A 18 121.66 -77.64 114.48
CA VAL A 18 120.32 -77.83 115.10
C VAL A 18 119.87 -79.25 114.84
N GLN A 19 119.98 -79.71 113.59
CA GLN A 19 119.54 -81.01 113.14
C GLN A 19 120.03 -82.23 113.95
N ARG A 20 121.19 -82.27 114.63
CA ARG A 20 121.60 -83.54 115.30
C ARG A 20 120.99 -83.75 116.68
N ALA A 21 120.97 -82.72 117.52
CA ALA A 21 120.33 -82.79 118.84
C ALA A 21 118.81 -82.54 118.75
N SER A 22 118.40 -81.77 117.73
CA SER A 22 117.02 -81.77 117.24
C SER A 22 116.64 -83.20 116.84
N ARG A 23 117.36 -83.95 115.98
CA ARG A 23 116.95 -85.33 115.58
C ARG A 23 116.54 -86.30 116.70
N ALA A 24 117.17 -86.27 117.88
CA ALA A 24 116.81 -87.17 118.97
C ALA A 24 115.61 -86.67 119.81
N LEU A 25 115.50 -85.35 120.02
CA LEU A 25 114.31 -84.76 120.64
C LEU A 25 113.14 -84.65 119.65
N ASP A 26 113.40 -84.28 118.41
CA ASP A 26 112.51 -84.33 117.23
C ASP A 26 112.00 -85.73 116.99
N ALA A 27 112.73 -86.82 117.22
CA ALA A 27 112.11 -88.13 117.03
C ALA A 27 110.89 -88.31 117.98
N ALA A 28 111.01 -87.90 119.24
CA ALA A 28 109.94 -88.00 120.24
C ALA A 28 108.94 -86.81 120.19
N GLN A 29 109.42 -85.60 119.93
CA GLN A 29 108.60 -84.39 119.77
C GLN A 29 107.92 -84.33 118.40
N ALA A 30 108.48 -84.87 117.31
CA ALA A 30 107.80 -84.92 116.01
C ALA A 30 106.63 -85.90 116.02
N GLU A 31 106.72 -87.03 116.74
CA GLU A 31 105.53 -87.89 116.92
C GLU A 31 104.42 -87.19 117.71
N LEU A 32 104.75 -86.33 118.69
CA LEU A 32 103.77 -85.58 119.48
C LEU A 32 103.26 -84.30 118.78
N VAL A 33 104.13 -83.56 118.07
CA VAL A 33 103.81 -82.34 117.32
C VAL A 33 103.01 -82.67 116.06
N ALA A 34 103.34 -83.76 115.34
CA ALA A 34 102.52 -84.22 114.21
C ALA A 34 101.09 -84.54 114.65
N ALA A 35 100.90 -85.16 115.82
CA ALA A 35 99.57 -85.42 116.37
C ALA A 35 98.82 -84.13 116.80
N VAL A 36 99.52 -83.09 117.27
CA VAL A 36 98.95 -81.80 117.68
C VAL A 36 98.61 -80.90 116.47
N GLU A 37 99.44 -80.87 115.44
CA GLU A 37 99.18 -80.13 114.20
C GLU A 37 98.01 -80.74 113.40
N GLU A 38 97.93 -82.07 113.32
CA GLU A 38 96.80 -82.76 112.68
C GLU A 38 95.48 -82.45 113.43
N ALA A 39 95.50 -82.36 114.77
CA ALA A 39 94.33 -82.00 115.57
C ALA A 39 93.87 -80.55 115.32
N GLY A 40 94.80 -79.58 115.32
CA GLY A 40 94.49 -78.17 115.09
C GLY A 40 93.99 -77.86 113.68
N ARG A 41 94.54 -78.55 112.66
CA ARG A 41 94.12 -78.39 111.27
C ARG A 41 92.67 -78.86 111.06
N VAL A 42 92.31 -80.02 111.59
CA VAL A 42 90.98 -80.62 111.39
C VAL A 42 89.89 -79.84 112.14
N GLU A 43 90.21 -79.20 113.27
CA GLU A 43 89.27 -78.36 114.02
C GLU A 43 88.98 -77.02 113.32
N GLN A 44 89.99 -76.39 112.70
CA GLN A 44 89.82 -75.19 111.86
C GLN A 44 88.98 -75.47 110.60
N GLU A 45 89.22 -76.62 109.93
CA GLU A 45 88.45 -77.07 108.76
C GLU A 45 86.96 -77.27 109.10
N ALA A 46 86.64 -77.81 110.29
CA ALA A 46 85.26 -78.00 110.72
C ALA A 46 84.49 -76.69 111.01
N ARG A 47 85.18 -75.63 111.45
CA ARG A 47 84.58 -74.32 111.75
C ARG A 47 84.24 -73.54 110.47
N ILE A 48 85.15 -73.50 109.50
CA ILE A 48 84.94 -72.85 108.19
C ILE A 48 83.79 -73.53 107.42
N ALA A 49 83.67 -74.85 107.52
CA ALA A 49 82.58 -75.58 106.88
C ALA A 49 81.20 -75.19 107.45
N ALA A 50 81.09 -74.87 108.75
CA ALA A 50 79.83 -74.47 109.38
C ALA A 50 79.37 -73.07 108.95
N GLU A 51 80.28 -72.10 108.82
CA GLU A 51 79.96 -70.74 108.35
C GLU A 51 79.51 -70.73 106.88
N ARG A 52 80.10 -71.60 106.04
CA ARG A 52 79.69 -71.77 104.64
C ARG A 52 78.28 -72.33 104.47
N VAL A 53 77.84 -73.23 105.36
CA VAL A 53 76.47 -73.76 105.36
C VAL A 53 75.46 -72.66 105.66
N GLU A 54 75.73 -71.81 106.66
CA GLU A 54 74.79 -70.75 107.07
C GLU A 54 74.61 -69.66 105.99
N ALA A 55 75.69 -69.28 105.30
CA ALA A 55 75.63 -68.34 104.17
C ALA A 55 74.79 -68.89 103.01
N ALA A 56 74.94 -70.18 102.68
CA ALA A 56 74.17 -70.82 101.62
C ALA A 56 72.67 -70.96 101.97
N ARG A 57 72.30 -71.09 103.25
CA ARG A 57 70.88 -71.07 103.69
C ARG A 57 70.20 -69.73 103.42
N GLN A 58 70.89 -68.63 103.71
CA GLN A 58 70.35 -67.28 103.50
C GLN A 58 70.12 -66.97 102.01
N ILE A 59 70.97 -67.47 101.11
CA ILE A 59 70.81 -67.32 99.66
C ILE A 59 69.56 -68.06 99.16
N ARG A 60 69.36 -69.31 99.60
CA ARG A 60 68.16 -70.10 99.27
C ARG A 60 66.87 -69.40 99.69
N ASP A 61 66.82 -68.86 100.92
CA ASP A 61 65.59 -68.26 101.45
C ASP A 61 65.20 -66.97 100.72
N ARG A 62 66.18 -66.16 100.30
CA ARG A 62 65.92 -64.98 99.45
C ARG A 62 65.37 -65.36 98.08
N LEU A 63 65.94 -66.36 97.43
CA LEU A 63 65.46 -66.86 96.13
C LEU A 63 64.03 -67.44 96.23
N ALA A 64 63.71 -68.13 97.32
CA ALA A 64 62.36 -68.66 97.56
C ALA A 64 61.30 -67.56 97.76
N GLU A 65 61.67 -66.42 98.35
CA GLU A 65 60.76 -65.27 98.49
C GLU A 65 60.54 -64.55 97.16
N GLN A 66 61.59 -64.35 96.36
CA GLN A 66 61.48 -63.75 95.03
C GLN A 66 60.61 -64.60 94.09
N LEU A 67 60.72 -65.93 94.18
CA LEU A 67 59.88 -66.86 93.40
C LEU A 67 58.38 -66.66 93.71
N ARG A 68 57.99 -66.53 94.98
CA ARG A 68 56.58 -66.32 95.36
C ARG A 68 56.02 -65.00 94.84
N ARG A 69 56.82 -63.93 94.83
CA ARG A 69 56.39 -62.62 94.30
C ARG A 69 56.15 -62.67 92.80
N ALA A 70 57.04 -63.34 92.06
CA ALA A 70 56.88 -63.53 90.62
C ALA A 70 55.68 -64.45 90.29
N GLU A 71 55.38 -65.47 91.10
CA GLU A 71 54.20 -66.33 90.93
C GLU A 71 52.88 -65.56 91.15
N ALA A 72 52.87 -64.60 92.07
CA ALA A 72 51.72 -63.70 92.26
C ALA A 72 51.52 -62.75 91.07
N SER A 73 52.60 -62.18 90.53
CA SER A 73 52.56 -61.32 89.32
C SER A 73 51.94 -62.06 88.13
N ARG A 74 52.38 -63.30 87.88
CA ARG A 74 51.85 -64.17 86.80
C ARG A 74 50.33 -64.36 86.88
N GLU A 75 49.79 -64.55 88.07
CA GLU A 75 48.36 -64.79 88.25
C GLU A 75 47.54 -63.50 88.04
N GLU A 76 48.12 -62.34 88.33
CA GLU A 76 47.52 -61.04 88.05
C GLU A 76 47.53 -60.73 86.54
N ASP A 77 48.65 -60.97 85.86
CA ASP A 77 48.78 -60.81 84.40
C ASP A 77 47.79 -61.71 83.63
N ARG A 78 47.59 -62.96 84.10
CA ARG A 78 46.60 -63.88 83.53
C ARG A 78 45.16 -63.37 83.61
N LYS A 79 44.78 -62.75 84.72
CA LYS A 79 43.43 -62.19 84.89
C LYS A 79 43.21 -60.98 83.99
N GLN A 80 44.18 -60.08 83.93
CA GLN A 80 44.13 -58.91 83.06
C GLN A 80 44.09 -59.30 81.57
N MET A 81 44.85 -60.33 81.17
CA MET A 81 44.79 -60.88 79.81
C MET A 81 43.44 -61.51 79.46
N ALA A 82 42.79 -62.20 80.39
CA ALA A 82 41.45 -62.75 80.17
C ALA A 82 40.41 -61.65 79.96
N GLU A 83 40.49 -60.56 80.73
CA GLU A 83 39.62 -59.39 80.59
C GLU A 83 39.81 -58.67 79.25
N LEU A 84 41.06 -58.44 78.84
CA LEU A 84 41.37 -57.82 77.54
C LEU A 84 40.89 -58.67 76.36
N ARG A 85 41.03 -60.01 76.43
CA ARG A 85 40.50 -60.93 75.40
C ARG A 85 38.98 -60.87 75.30
N GLN A 86 38.27 -60.75 76.42
CA GLN A 86 36.81 -60.60 76.43
C GLN A 86 36.37 -59.25 75.82
N GLN A 87 37.08 -58.16 76.14
CA GLN A 87 36.81 -56.84 75.56
C GLN A 87 37.11 -56.79 74.05
N LEU A 88 38.15 -57.49 73.59
CA LEU A 88 38.48 -57.65 72.17
C LEU A 88 37.37 -58.39 71.42
N ALA A 89 36.94 -59.55 71.90
CA ALA A 89 35.86 -60.32 71.28
C ALA A 89 34.55 -59.53 71.19
N ALA A 90 34.22 -58.74 72.23
CA ALA A 90 33.05 -57.85 72.20
C ALA A 90 33.19 -56.72 71.17
N CYS A 91 34.39 -56.15 71.00
CA CYS A 91 34.64 -55.12 69.99
C CYS A 91 34.65 -55.69 68.56
N GLU A 92 35.12 -56.93 68.37
CA GLU A 92 35.08 -57.63 67.07
C GLU A 92 33.63 -57.86 66.62
N LEU A 93 32.75 -58.32 67.51
CA LEU A 93 31.33 -58.47 67.22
C LEU A 93 30.68 -57.11 66.87
N ALA A 94 30.98 -56.06 67.62
CA ALA A 94 30.49 -54.71 67.34
C ALA A 94 30.99 -54.17 65.99
N LEU A 95 32.21 -54.53 65.59
CA LEU A 95 32.79 -54.19 64.28
C LEU A 95 32.03 -54.88 63.14
N GLU A 96 31.73 -56.18 63.30
CA GLU A 96 30.93 -56.93 62.33
C GLU A 96 29.53 -56.33 62.17
N GLU A 97 28.84 -56.04 63.28
CA GLU A 97 27.51 -55.40 63.26
C GLU A 97 27.53 -54.01 62.62
N ALA A 98 28.52 -53.16 62.95
CA ALA A 98 28.68 -51.84 62.33
C ALA A 98 28.99 -51.94 60.83
N SER A 99 29.83 -52.91 60.43
CA SER A 99 30.15 -53.15 59.02
C SER A 99 28.94 -53.64 58.21
N GLY A 100 28.11 -54.51 58.80
CA GLY A 100 26.87 -54.99 58.19
C GLY A 100 25.84 -53.87 58.00
N ARG A 101 25.66 -53.03 59.03
CA ARG A 101 24.78 -51.83 58.94
C ARG A 101 25.26 -50.85 57.87
N LEU A 102 26.57 -50.62 57.78
CA LEU A 102 27.15 -49.75 56.74
C LEU A 102 26.91 -50.30 55.34
N ARG A 103 27.10 -51.61 55.13
CA ARG A 103 26.88 -52.28 53.83
C ARG A 103 25.42 -52.13 53.37
N GLN A 104 24.47 -52.36 54.27
CA GLN A 104 23.05 -52.19 53.97
C GLN A 104 22.71 -50.73 53.63
N ALA A 105 23.26 -49.76 54.37
CA ALA A 105 23.05 -48.35 54.08
C ALA A 105 23.68 -47.91 52.74
N GLN A 106 24.80 -48.52 52.33
CA GLN A 106 25.40 -48.30 51.01
C GLN A 106 24.51 -48.81 49.88
N GLU A 107 23.91 -50.01 50.02
CA GLU A 107 22.94 -50.53 49.04
C GLU A 107 21.69 -49.66 48.94
N ASP A 108 21.19 -49.15 50.07
CA ASP A 108 20.05 -48.23 50.10
C ASP A 108 20.38 -46.88 49.45
N LEU A 109 21.61 -46.36 49.63
CA LEU A 109 22.10 -45.16 48.96
C LEU A 109 22.19 -45.35 47.45
N GLU A 110 22.75 -46.48 46.98
CA GLU A 110 22.82 -46.78 45.54
C GLU A 110 21.43 -46.83 44.91
N ARG A 111 20.46 -47.49 45.57
CA ARG A 111 19.06 -47.52 45.11
C ARG A 111 18.43 -46.14 45.07
N ALA A 112 18.68 -45.31 46.09
CA ALA A 112 18.16 -43.94 46.15
C ALA A 112 18.79 -43.04 45.07
N GLN A 113 20.08 -43.18 44.78
CA GLN A 113 20.79 -42.46 43.72
C GLN A 113 20.28 -42.86 42.32
N VAL A 114 20.04 -44.15 42.08
CA VAL A 114 19.45 -44.61 40.80
C VAL A 114 18.07 -43.99 40.60
N ARG A 115 17.19 -44.03 41.61
CA ARG A 115 15.86 -43.39 41.54
C ARG A 115 15.93 -41.89 41.35
N ALA A 116 16.89 -41.21 41.98
CA ALA A 116 17.11 -39.78 41.80
C ALA A 116 17.49 -39.44 40.35
N ARG A 117 18.43 -40.21 39.77
CA ARG A 117 18.81 -40.05 38.35
C ARG A 117 17.65 -40.32 37.40
N GLU A 118 16.89 -41.40 37.62
CA GLU A 118 15.71 -41.71 36.81
C GLU A 118 14.66 -40.58 36.87
N ALA A 119 14.36 -40.07 38.07
CA ALA A 119 13.42 -38.97 38.24
C ALA A 119 13.92 -37.65 37.61
N GLU A 120 15.23 -37.38 37.66
CA GLU A 120 15.84 -36.21 37.04
C GLU A 120 15.80 -36.29 35.50
N THR A 121 16.08 -37.46 34.91
CA THR A 121 15.92 -37.67 33.46
C THR A 121 14.46 -37.55 33.01
N ALA A 122 13.50 -38.04 33.79
CA ALA A 122 12.07 -37.86 33.51
C ALA A 122 11.65 -36.39 33.61
N LEU A 123 12.22 -35.63 34.55
CA LEU A 123 12.02 -34.19 34.67
C LEU A 123 12.57 -33.43 33.44
N GLU A 124 13.77 -33.76 32.98
CA GLU A 124 14.35 -33.16 31.78
C GLU A 124 13.51 -33.46 30.53
N ALA A 125 13.06 -34.71 30.36
CA ALA A 125 12.18 -35.10 29.26
C ALA A 125 10.85 -34.32 29.28
N ALA A 126 10.19 -34.22 30.44
CA ALA A 126 8.95 -33.45 30.58
C ALA A 126 9.16 -31.94 30.35
N ARG A 127 10.32 -31.38 30.72
CA ARG A 127 10.68 -29.99 30.41
C ARG A 127 10.85 -29.77 28.91
N ALA A 128 11.52 -30.68 28.22
CA ALA A 128 11.74 -30.61 26.78
C ALA A 128 10.40 -30.66 26.02
N GLU A 129 9.50 -31.57 26.39
CA GLU A 129 8.16 -31.69 25.79
C GLU A 129 7.34 -30.42 25.95
N VAL A 130 7.34 -29.80 27.14
CA VAL A 130 6.66 -28.51 27.36
C VAL A 130 7.24 -27.40 26.48
N LEU A 131 8.57 -27.32 26.34
CA LEU A 131 9.21 -26.31 25.48
C LEU A 131 8.85 -26.49 24.00
N GLU A 132 8.84 -27.73 23.50
CA GLU A 132 8.43 -28.04 22.12
C GLU A 132 6.97 -27.64 21.86
N LEU A 133 6.06 -27.98 22.78
CA LEU A 133 4.65 -27.61 22.68
C LEU A 133 4.40 -26.10 22.80
N GLU A 134 5.18 -25.39 23.63
CA GLU A 134 5.11 -23.91 23.67
C GLU A 134 5.58 -23.27 22.36
N HIS A 135 6.63 -23.81 21.76
CA HIS A 135 7.10 -23.37 20.45
C HIS A 135 6.04 -23.62 19.36
N ALA A 136 5.46 -24.83 19.34
CA ALA A 136 4.37 -25.18 18.43
C ALA A 136 3.14 -24.28 18.62
N ARG A 137 2.78 -23.95 19.87
CA ARG A 137 1.69 -23.02 20.19
C ARG A 137 1.97 -21.63 19.62
N SER A 138 3.18 -21.12 19.79
CA SER A 138 3.59 -19.81 19.29
C SER A 138 3.51 -19.74 17.76
N GLN A 139 4.01 -20.77 17.06
CA GLN A 139 3.92 -20.87 15.61
C GLN A 139 2.47 -20.95 15.11
N ALA A 140 1.63 -21.79 15.74
CA ALA A 140 0.23 -21.93 15.39
C ALA A 140 -0.56 -20.63 15.63
N LEU A 141 -0.27 -19.91 16.73
CA LEU A 141 -0.88 -18.62 17.03
C LEU A 141 -0.49 -17.56 15.98
N ALA A 142 0.80 -17.48 15.61
CA ALA A 142 1.29 -16.56 14.60
C ALA A 142 0.71 -16.86 13.20
N GLY A 143 0.60 -18.14 12.84
CA GLY A 143 -0.08 -18.56 11.61
C GLY A 143 -1.55 -18.12 11.60
N ARG A 144 -2.26 -18.34 12.71
CA ARG A 144 -3.67 -17.94 12.86
C ARG A 144 -3.88 -16.44 12.77
N THR A 145 -3.04 -15.63 13.41
CA THR A 145 -3.17 -14.17 13.35
C THR A 145 -2.91 -13.64 11.94
N ALA A 146 -1.93 -14.20 11.21
CA ALA A 146 -1.68 -13.85 9.82
C ALA A 146 -2.88 -14.21 8.91
N THR A 147 -3.46 -15.41 9.07
CA THR A 147 -4.64 -15.85 8.31
C THR A 147 -5.86 -14.97 8.58
N LEU A 148 -6.10 -14.60 9.85
CA LEU A 148 -7.19 -13.68 10.21
C LEU A 148 -6.97 -12.28 9.64
N GLY A 149 -5.74 -11.76 9.64
CA GLY A 149 -5.41 -10.48 9.00
C GLY A 149 -5.67 -10.49 7.50
N ARG A 150 -5.34 -11.59 6.81
CA ARG A 150 -5.67 -11.78 5.39
C ARG A 150 -7.18 -11.84 5.16
N LEU A 151 -7.93 -12.55 6.02
CA LEU A 151 -9.39 -12.62 5.94
C LEU A 151 -10.04 -11.25 6.10
N GLU A 152 -9.57 -10.44 7.05
CA GLU A 152 -10.05 -9.07 7.23
C GLU A 152 -9.79 -8.17 6.02
N ALA A 153 -8.60 -8.27 5.41
CA ALA A 153 -8.28 -7.53 4.20
C ALA A 153 -9.20 -7.91 3.02
N LEU A 154 -9.44 -9.21 2.82
CA LEU A 154 -10.37 -9.70 1.81
C LEU A 154 -11.80 -9.21 2.06
N ARG A 155 -12.31 -9.32 3.30
CA ARG A 155 -13.66 -8.84 3.65
C ARG A 155 -13.82 -7.32 3.51
N LYS A 156 -12.77 -6.53 3.78
CA LYS A 156 -12.79 -5.08 3.51
C LYS A 156 -12.93 -4.80 2.02
N ARG A 157 -12.19 -5.51 1.17
CA ARG A 157 -12.25 -5.38 -0.29
C ARG A 157 -13.59 -5.86 -0.86
N GLU A 158 -14.15 -6.93 -0.31
CA GLU A 158 -15.50 -7.42 -0.64
C GLU A 158 -16.55 -6.34 -0.39
N ARG A 159 -16.55 -5.72 0.80
CA ARG A 159 -17.48 -4.62 1.14
C ARG A 159 -17.33 -3.42 0.21
N PHE A 160 -16.10 -3.08 -0.16
CA PHE A 160 -15.83 -1.99 -1.08
C PHE A 160 -16.39 -2.27 -2.48
N LEU A 161 -16.13 -3.45 -3.05
CA LEU A 161 -16.67 -3.85 -4.36
C LEU A 161 -18.19 -4.01 -4.35
N ALA A 162 -18.77 -4.52 -3.26
CA ALA A 162 -20.22 -4.59 -3.11
C ALA A 162 -20.86 -3.19 -3.12
N ALA A 163 -20.28 -2.22 -2.40
CA ALA A 163 -20.74 -0.83 -2.43
C ALA A 163 -20.53 -0.16 -3.81
N GLN A 164 -19.44 -0.49 -4.51
CA GLN A 164 -19.23 -0.03 -5.88
C GLN A 164 -20.30 -0.57 -6.83
N LEU A 165 -20.67 -1.85 -6.72
CA LEU A 165 -21.74 -2.46 -7.52
C LEU A 165 -23.10 -1.79 -7.28
N GLU A 166 -23.45 -1.50 -6.03
CA GLU A 166 -24.67 -0.76 -5.69
C GLU A 166 -24.67 0.63 -6.34
N ARG A 167 -23.56 1.36 -6.23
CA ARG A 167 -23.39 2.67 -6.86
C ARG A 167 -23.49 2.61 -8.39
N LEU A 168 -22.87 1.61 -9.03
CA LEU A 168 -22.95 1.43 -10.48
C LEU A 168 -24.38 1.14 -10.93
N ALA A 169 -25.13 0.35 -10.16
CA ALA A 169 -26.53 0.04 -10.45
C ALA A 169 -27.44 1.27 -10.27
N GLU A 170 -27.20 2.10 -9.24
CA GLU A 170 -27.90 3.37 -9.05
C GLU A 170 -27.61 4.36 -10.19
N GLU A 171 -26.35 4.51 -10.58
CA GLU A 171 -25.94 5.36 -11.70
C GLU A 171 -26.58 4.86 -13.01
N ARG A 172 -26.64 3.54 -13.24
CA ARG A 172 -27.34 2.97 -14.41
C ARG A 172 -28.82 3.35 -14.40
N ALA A 173 -29.52 3.16 -13.28
CA ALA A 173 -30.94 3.48 -13.16
C ALA A 173 -31.23 4.97 -13.42
N GLN A 174 -30.36 5.87 -12.95
CA GLN A 174 -30.46 7.31 -13.22
C GLN A 174 -30.32 7.62 -14.72
N VAL A 175 -29.32 7.03 -15.39
CA VAL A 175 -29.12 7.26 -16.83
C VAL A 175 -30.23 6.62 -17.66
N GLU A 176 -30.76 5.45 -17.26
CA GLU A 176 -31.94 4.84 -17.91
C GLU A 176 -33.18 5.75 -17.82
N ALA A 177 -33.42 6.36 -16.65
CA ALA A 177 -34.51 7.32 -16.48
C ALA A 177 -34.32 8.57 -17.34
N GLN A 178 -33.08 9.10 -17.42
CA GLN A 178 -32.74 10.21 -18.31
C GLN A 178 -32.96 9.85 -19.79
N ARG A 179 -32.52 8.66 -20.23
CA ARG A 179 -32.72 8.17 -21.60
C ARG A 179 -34.22 8.11 -21.94
N ALA A 180 -35.04 7.55 -21.05
CA ALA A 180 -36.48 7.43 -21.26
C ALA A 180 -37.15 8.81 -21.41
N ARG A 181 -36.75 9.79 -20.59
CA ARG A 181 -37.23 11.16 -20.68
C ARG A 181 -36.82 11.84 -21.99
N LEU A 182 -35.55 11.78 -22.36
CA LEU A 182 -35.02 12.37 -23.60
C LEU A 182 -35.68 11.76 -24.83
N ALA A 183 -35.90 10.44 -24.86
CA ALA A 183 -36.58 9.77 -25.96
C ALA A 183 -38.03 10.24 -26.13
N ALA A 184 -38.76 10.44 -25.03
CA ALA A 184 -40.13 10.96 -25.06
C ALA A 184 -40.17 12.43 -25.54
N GLU A 185 -39.26 13.27 -25.05
CA GLU A 185 -39.13 14.68 -25.47
C GLU A 185 -38.77 14.77 -26.97
N LEU A 186 -37.82 13.97 -27.44
CA LEU A 186 -37.42 13.90 -28.85
C LEU A 186 -38.60 13.51 -29.75
N GLN A 187 -39.37 12.49 -29.36
CA GLN A 187 -40.53 12.04 -30.12
C GLN A 187 -41.59 13.14 -30.24
N SER A 188 -41.85 13.88 -29.14
CA SER A 188 -42.77 15.01 -29.12
C SER A 188 -42.34 16.12 -30.08
N VAL A 189 -41.06 16.52 -30.04
CA VAL A 189 -40.53 17.57 -30.93
C VAL A 189 -40.54 17.10 -32.39
N GLN A 190 -40.21 15.85 -32.69
CA GLN A 190 -40.28 15.31 -34.05
C GLN A 190 -41.72 15.33 -34.61
N GLN A 191 -42.74 15.05 -33.79
CA GLN A 191 -44.14 15.18 -34.20
C GLN A 191 -44.49 16.65 -34.51
N GLN A 192 -44.01 17.59 -33.71
CA GLN A 192 -44.21 19.02 -33.95
C GLN A 192 -43.52 19.49 -35.24
N VAL A 193 -42.32 19.02 -35.54
CA VAL A 193 -41.62 19.32 -36.81
C VAL A 193 -42.45 18.85 -38.00
N ARG A 194 -42.93 17.60 -37.99
CA ARG A 194 -43.77 17.05 -39.08
C ARG A 194 -45.05 17.85 -39.29
N ARG A 195 -45.66 18.35 -38.20
CA ARG A 195 -46.85 19.20 -38.30
C ARG A 195 -46.54 20.52 -38.99
N VAL A 196 -45.48 21.21 -38.58
CA VAL A 196 -45.08 22.50 -39.18
C VAL A 196 -44.63 22.31 -40.63
N GLU A 197 -43.95 21.21 -40.95
CA GLU A 197 -43.57 20.85 -42.32
C GLU A 197 -44.80 20.75 -43.25
N SER A 198 -45.89 20.13 -42.77
CA SER A 198 -47.16 20.09 -43.50
C SER A 198 -47.76 21.49 -43.69
N GLU A 199 -47.76 22.32 -42.65
CA GLU A 199 -48.26 23.71 -42.70
C GLU A 199 -47.48 24.56 -43.71
N VAL A 200 -46.14 24.42 -43.75
CA VAL A 200 -45.27 25.08 -44.75
C VAL A 200 -45.60 24.59 -46.17
N GLY A 201 -45.84 23.29 -46.36
CA GLY A 201 -46.23 22.72 -47.65
C GLY A 201 -47.53 23.34 -48.18
N ASP A 202 -48.55 23.46 -47.33
CA ASP A 202 -49.83 24.06 -47.67
C ASP A 202 -49.70 25.55 -48.03
N LEU A 203 -48.89 26.30 -47.27
CA LEU A 203 -48.63 27.72 -47.55
C LEU A 203 -47.87 27.91 -48.86
N LYS A 204 -46.87 27.08 -49.16
CA LYS A 204 -46.17 27.10 -50.46
C LYS A 204 -47.11 26.82 -51.63
N ALA A 205 -48.05 25.90 -51.47
CA ALA A 205 -49.06 25.63 -52.49
C ALA A 205 -49.95 26.87 -52.73
N ARG A 206 -50.38 27.57 -51.67
CA ARG A 206 -51.14 28.84 -51.77
C ARG A 206 -50.35 29.93 -52.48
N VAL A 207 -49.05 30.07 -52.18
CA VAL A 207 -48.17 31.02 -52.88
C VAL A 207 -48.14 30.74 -54.37
N GLN A 208 -47.94 29.48 -54.78
CA GLN A 208 -47.91 29.12 -56.20
C GLN A 208 -49.25 29.39 -56.87
N GLN A 209 -50.37 29.07 -56.21
CA GLN A 209 -51.70 29.35 -56.73
C GLN A 209 -51.90 30.86 -56.96
N ALA A 210 -51.60 31.71 -55.97
CA ALA A 210 -51.75 33.15 -56.09
C ALA A 210 -50.84 33.76 -57.19
N ARG A 211 -49.61 33.25 -57.35
CA ARG A 211 -48.70 33.66 -58.44
C ARG A 211 -49.24 33.28 -59.83
N VAL A 212 -49.82 32.09 -59.96
CA VAL A 212 -50.46 31.66 -61.22
C VAL A 212 -51.66 32.55 -61.54
N GLU A 213 -52.50 32.86 -60.55
CA GLU A 213 -53.64 33.77 -60.71
C GLU A 213 -53.20 35.18 -61.14
N ALA A 214 -52.13 35.71 -60.52
CA ALA A 214 -51.55 37.00 -60.90
C ALA A 214 -51.04 36.98 -62.36
N ALA A 215 -50.28 35.95 -62.75
CA ALA A 215 -49.74 35.81 -64.09
C ALA A 215 -50.83 35.70 -65.17
N GLN A 216 -51.91 34.96 -64.89
CA GLN A 216 -53.06 34.85 -65.79
C GLN A 216 -53.78 36.19 -65.97
N ALA A 217 -53.97 36.94 -64.89
CA ALA A 217 -54.61 38.25 -64.94
C ALA A 217 -53.74 39.28 -65.68
N GLU A 218 -52.41 39.23 -65.49
CA GLU A 218 -51.44 40.09 -66.19
C GLU A 218 -51.41 39.80 -67.70
N GLU A 219 -51.43 38.53 -68.10
CA GLU A 219 -51.45 38.14 -69.51
C GLU A 219 -52.76 38.57 -70.20
N ALA A 220 -53.90 38.39 -69.53
CA ALA A 220 -55.18 38.89 -70.02
C ALA A 220 -55.16 40.41 -70.22
N ARG A 221 -54.49 41.14 -69.33
CA ARG A 221 -54.32 42.59 -69.39
C ARG A 221 -53.43 43.02 -70.57
N ARG A 222 -52.34 42.29 -70.84
CA ARG A 222 -51.48 42.53 -72.03
C ARG A 222 -52.24 42.33 -73.33
N GLN A 223 -53.03 41.27 -73.43
CA GLN A 223 -53.86 41.00 -74.61
C GLN A 223 -54.91 42.10 -74.82
N LEU A 224 -55.51 42.59 -73.73
CA LEU A 224 -56.45 43.71 -73.77
C LEU A 224 -55.78 45.01 -74.21
N ALA A 225 -54.57 45.30 -73.73
CA ALA A 225 -53.80 46.46 -74.14
C ALA A 225 -53.49 46.46 -75.65
N LEU A 226 -53.05 45.32 -76.21
CA LEU A 226 -52.83 45.18 -77.65
C LEU A 226 -54.10 45.44 -78.47
N ARG A 227 -55.25 44.94 -78.01
CA ARG A 227 -56.55 45.21 -78.67
C ARG A 227 -56.90 46.70 -78.63
N ARG A 228 -56.69 47.36 -77.50
CA ARG A 228 -56.90 48.81 -77.35
C ARG A 228 -56.04 49.62 -78.31
N GLU A 229 -54.77 49.26 -78.49
CA GLU A 229 -53.87 49.94 -79.43
C GLU A 229 -54.36 49.81 -80.88
N VAL A 230 -54.81 48.61 -81.28
CA VAL A 230 -55.34 48.37 -82.63
C VAL A 230 -56.63 49.15 -82.87
N ASP A 231 -57.58 49.09 -81.94
CA ASP A 231 -58.86 49.80 -82.05
C ASP A 231 -58.67 51.33 -82.06
N ALA A 232 -57.75 51.84 -81.23
CA ALA A 232 -57.40 53.26 -81.19
C ALA A 232 -56.74 53.73 -82.49
N ALA A 233 -55.78 52.97 -83.03
CA ALA A 233 -55.13 53.29 -84.30
C ALA A 233 -56.13 53.29 -85.46
N ARG A 234 -57.07 52.33 -85.48
CA ARG A 234 -58.09 52.24 -86.52
C ARG A 234 -59.12 53.37 -86.44
N LEU A 235 -59.52 53.76 -85.23
CA LEU A 235 -60.39 54.91 -85.00
C LEU A 235 -59.71 56.20 -85.52
N GLN A 236 -58.42 56.38 -85.22
CA GLN A 236 -57.66 57.55 -85.65
C GLN A 236 -57.57 57.67 -87.19
N VAL A 237 -57.35 56.55 -87.90
CA VAL A 237 -57.34 56.55 -89.38
C VAL A 237 -58.69 56.98 -89.96
N LEU A 238 -59.81 56.52 -89.39
CA LEU A 238 -61.15 56.89 -89.86
C LEU A 238 -61.50 58.35 -89.52
N GLU A 239 -61.06 58.84 -88.36
CA GLU A 239 -61.19 60.25 -87.96
C GLU A 239 -60.44 61.17 -88.92
N ASP A 240 -59.21 60.82 -89.28
CA ASP A 240 -58.40 61.58 -90.25
C ASP A 240 -59.04 61.58 -91.65
N ALA A 241 -59.54 60.43 -92.13
CA ALA A 241 -60.24 60.33 -93.42
C ALA A 241 -61.50 61.20 -93.49
N ARG A 242 -62.30 61.24 -92.40
CA ARG A 242 -63.47 62.12 -92.30
C ARG A 242 -63.09 63.59 -92.19
N ARG A 243 -62.00 63.90 -91.50
CA ARG A 243 -61.47 65.27 -91.37
C ARG A 243 -61.06 65.83 -92.72
N ASP A 244 -60.39 65.02 -93.54
CA ASP A 244 -59.88 65.41 -94.86
C ASP A 244 -60.95 65.53 -95.96
N LEU A 245 -62.21 65.18 -95.63
CA LEU A 245 -63.36 65.23 -96.54
C LEU A 245 -63.10 64.40 -97.82
N VAL A 246 -62.58 63.19 -97.64
CA VAL A 246 -62.36 62.23 -98.73
C VAL A 246 -63.72 61.82 -99.32
N GLY A 247 -63.85 61.84 -100.65
CA GLY A 247 -65.10 61.51 -101.37
C GLY A 247 -65.99 62.71 -101.75
N TYR A 248 -65.64 63.92 -101.32
CA TYR A 248 -66.34 65.15 -101.68
C TYR A 248 -65.80 65.79 -102.98
N GLU A 249 -66.66 66.43 -103.77
CA GLU A 249 -66.23 67.24 -104.92
C GLU A 249 -65.28 68.36 -104.48
N ALA A 250 -64.29 68.71 -105.31
CA ALA A 250 -63.27 69.70 -104.97
C ALA A 250 -63.86 71.06 -104.55
N GLY A 251 -64.98 71.46 -105.16
CA GLY A 251 -65.70 72.68 -104.80
C GLY A 251 -66.43 72.58 -103.46
N VAL A 252 -67.12 71.47 -103.21
CA VAL A 252 -67.78 71.21 -101.92
C VAL A 252 -66.76 71.15 -100.78
N ARG A 253 -65.62 70.48 -101.00
CA ARG A 253 -64.53 70.39 -100.02
C ARG A 253 -63.99 71.78 -99.66
N ARG A 254 -63.77 72.66 -100.65
CA ARG A 254 -63.32 74.04 -100.41
C ARG A 254 -64.35 74.84 -99.61
N LEU A 255 -65.64 74.71 -99.91
CA LEU A 255 -66.70 75.43 -99.18
C LEU A 255 -66.87 74.92 -97.75
N LEU A 256 -66.81 73.59 -97.52
CA LEU A 256 -66.87 73.02 -96.16
C LEU A 256 -65.63 73.38 -95.34
N LEU A 257 -64.45 73.42 -95.95
CA LEU A 257 -63.23 73.89 -95.29
C LEU A 257 -63.32 75.39 -94.98
N ALA A 258 -63.78 76.22 -95.92
CA ALA A 258 -63.98 77.66 -95.70
C ALA A 258 -65.03 77.94 -94.60
N GLN A 259 -66.11 77.16 -94.53
CA GLN A 259 -67.11 77.24 -93.48
C GLN A 259 -66.58 76.77 -92.11
N ARG A 260 -65.59 75.85 -92.08
CA ARG A 260 -64.90 75.42 -90.87
C ARG A 260 -63.87 76.45 -90.38
N GLU A 261 -63.17 77.12 -91.30
CA GLU A 261 -62.19 78.17 -90.99
C GLU A 261 -62.88 79.47 -90.53
N GLU A 262 -63.98 79.87 -91.16
CA GLU A 262 -64.78 81.06 -90.82
C GLU A 262 -66.27 80.69 -90.63
N PRO A 263 -66.68 80.29 -89.40
CA PRO A 263 -68.06 79.93 -89.10
C PRO A 263 -69.00 81.12 -89.33
N GLY A 264 -69.89 81.03 -90.32
CA GLY A 264 -70.83 82.10 -90.68
C GLY A 264 -70.53 82.84 -91.98
N ARG A 265 -69.43 82.51 -92.67
CA ARG A 265 -69.13 83.05 -94.01
C ARG A 265 -70.19 82.68 -95.04
N LEU A 266 -70.64 81.42 -95.03
CA LEU A 266 -71.69 80.91 -95.92
C LEU A 266 -72.96 80.68 -95.11
N LEU A 267 -73.59 81.77 -94.64
CA LEU A 267 -74.88 81.73 -93.97
C LEU A 267 -75.94 81.12 -94.90
N GLY A 268 -76.56 80.04 -94.43
CA GLY A 268 -77.55 79.28 -95.17
C GLY A 268 -77.04 78.01 -95.84
N ILE A 269 -75.74 77.67 -95.75
CA ILE A 269 -75.25 76.31 -96.04
C ILE A 269 -75.23 75.51 -94.73
N ARG A 270 -75.97 74.40 -94.68
CA ARG A 270 -76.20 73.61 -93.46
C ARG A 270 -75.21 72.48 -93.26
N GLY A 271 -74.50 72.06 -94.31
CA GLY A 271 -73.56 70.95 -94.27
C GLY A 271 -73.75 70.06 -95.49
N ALA A 272 -73.13 68.89 -95.48
CA ALA A 272 -73.32 67.89 -96.51
C ALA A 272 -74.54 67.01 -96.23
N LEU A 273 -75.19 66.53 -97.28
CA LEU A 273 -76.38 65.70 -97.13
C LEU A 273 -76.11 64.41 -96.33
N VAL A 274 -74.93 63.79 -96.51
CA VAL A 274 -74.50 62.55 -95.82
C VAL A 274 -74.56 62.65 -94.29
N ASP A 275 -74.29 63.81 -93.71
CA ASP A 275 -74.28 63.99 -92.25
C ASP A 275 -75.71 63.94 -91.64
N TYR A 276 -76.74 63.98 -92.48
CA TYR A 276 -78.15 63.96 -92.09
C TYR A 276 -78.88 62.64 -92.40
N LEU A 277 -78.18 61.64 -92.93
CA LEU A 277 -78.78 60.37 -93.31
C LEU A 277 -78.40 59.28 -92.32
N ASP A 278 -79.40 58.54 -91.87
CA ASP A 278 -79.24 57.32 -91.08
C ASP A 278 -79.90 56.15 -91.81
N VAL A 279 -79.11 55.10 -92.04
CA VAL A 279 -79.45 53.98 -92.93
C VAL A 279 -78.93 52.70 -92.30
N ASP A 280 -79.77 51.67 -92.25
CA ASP A 280 -79.36 50.35 -91.77
C ASP A 280 -78.28 49.75 -92.69
N ARG A 281 -77.33 49.00 -92.11
CA ARG A 281 -76.14 48.49 -92.81
C ARG A 281 -76.46 47.71 -94.10
N GLU A 282 -77.60 47.02 -94.13
CA GLU A 282 -78.06 46.25 -95.29
C GLU A 282 -78.39 47.12 -96.52
N TYR A 283 -78.74 48.39 -96.33
CA TYR A 283 -79.19 49.30 -97.40
C TYR A 283 -78.17 50.39 -97.77
N LEU A 284 -77.02 50.45 -97.09
CA LEU A 284 -76.00 51.48 -97.29
C LEU A 284 -75.61 51.63 -98.76
N ALA A 285 -75.17 50.54 -99.40
CA ALA A 285 -74.71 50.57 -100.79
C ALA A 285 -75.82 50.97 -101.77
N ALA A 286 -77.07 50.55 -101.52
CA ALA A 286 -78.21 50.91 -102.35
C ALA A 286 -78.56 52.41 -102.24
N VAL A 287 -78.56 52.95 -101.02
CA VAL A 287 -78.90 54.37 -100.77
C VAL A 287 -77.78 55.29 -101.25
N GLU A 288 -76.53 54.95 -100.99
CA GLU A 288 -75.38 55.71 -101.50
C GLU A 288 -75.37 55.73 -103.04
N ALA A 289 -75.63 54.59 -103.69
CA ALA A 289 -75.72 54.53 -105.15
C ALA A 289 -76.92 55.32 -105.70
N ALA A 290 -78.07 55.31 -105.01
CA ALA A 290 -79.27 56.03 -105.43
C ALA A 290 -79.16 57.56 -105.29
N LEU A 291 -78.50 58.04 -104.23
CA LEU A 291 -78.22 59.47 -104.03
C LEU A 291 -77.01 59.94 -104.83
N ALA A 292 -76.05 59.05 -105.10
CA ALA A 292 -74.93 59.31 -105.98
C ALA A 292 -74.21 60.62 -105.59
N ASP A 293 -74.02 61.52 -106.54
CA ASP A 293 -73.31 62.80 -106.35
C ASP A 293 -74.08 63.76 -105.41
N ARG A 294 -75.35 63.46 -105.11
CA ARG A 294 -76.16 64.20 -104.13
C ARG A 294 -75.80 63.87 -102.69
N LEU A 295 -75.20 62.70 -102.43
CA LEU A 295 -74.84 62.25 -101.07
C LEU A 295 -73.88 63.24 -100.40
N CYS A 296 -72.89 63.71 -101.16
CA CYS A 296 -71.90 64.69 -100.71
C CYS A 296 -72.27 66.13 -101.11
N ALA A 297 -73.48 66.38 -101.62
CA ALA A 297 -73.92 67.72 -101.98
C ALA A 297 -74.19 68.57 -100.74
N LEU A 298 -73.97 69.88 -100.89
CA LEU A 298 -74.22 70.84 -99.83
C LEU A 298 -75.70 71.19 -99.72
N VAL A 299 -76.26 71.06 -98.53
CA VAL A 299 -77.62 71.49 -98.22
C VAL A 299 -77.62 73.00 -98.03
N ALA A 300 -78.33 73.72 -98.90
CA ALA A 300 -78.46 75.18 -98.87
C ALA A 300 -79.92 75.61 -98.67
N ASP A 301 -80.13 76.60 -97.80
CA ASP A 301 -81.45 77.12 -97.42
C ASP A 301 -82.19 77.76 -98.61
N SER A 302 -81.47 78.39 -99.56
CA SER A 302 -82.09 78.98 -100.76
C SER A 302 -81.22 78.94 -102.01
N ALA A 303 -81.86 79.04 -103.18
CA ALA A 303 -81.22 79.18 -104.48
C ALA A 303 -80.27 80.39 -104.54
N GLN A 304 -80.61 81.47 -103.83
CA GLN A 304 -79.75 82.66 -103.74
C GLN A 304 -78.45 82.35 -102.98
N VAL A 305 -78.53 81.60 -101.88
CA VAL A 305 -77.37 81.20 -101.08
C VAL A 305 -76.45 80.28 -101.88
N ALA A 306 -77.00 79.28 -102.54
CA ALA A 306 -76.21 78.39 -103.38
C ALA A 306 -75.56 79.11 -104.56
N ARG A 307 -76.24 80.09 -105.17
CA ARG A 307 -75.65 80.91 -106.23
C ARG A 307 -74.45 81.72 -105.73
N SER A 308 -74.56 82.33 -104.55
CA SER A 308 -73.44 83.05 -103.92
C SER A 308 -72.28 82.10 -103.62
N ALA A 309 -72.58 80.91 -103.08
CA ALA A 309 -71.57 79.89 -102.80
C ALA A 309 -70.90 79.36 -104.09
N LEU A 310 -71.67 79.15 -105.16
CA LEU A 310 -71.15 78.71 -106.46
C LEU A 310 -70.22 79.76 -107.09
N ALA A 311 -70.49 81.05 -106.88
CA ALA A 311 -69.62 82.13 -107.36
C ALA A 311 -68.21 82.08 -106.72
N GLU A 312 -68.09 81.66 -105.46
CA GLU A 312 -66.79 81.48 -104.78
C GLU A 312 -66.00 80.29 -105.35
N VAL A 313 -66.66 79.36 -106.03
CA VAL A 313 -66.05 78.15 -106.59
C VAL A 313 -66.14 78.11 -108.11
N ALA A 314 -66.27 79.25 -108.80
CA ALA A 314 -66.51 79.32 -110.25
C ALA A 314 -65.53 78.50 -111.13
N THR A 315 -64.39 78.06 -110.60
CA THR A 315 -63.38 77.22 -111.25
C THR A 315 -63.48 75.71 -110.95
N HIS A 316 -64.34 75.26 -110.03
CA HIS A 316 -64.51 73.85 -109.67
C HIS A 316 -65.99 73.48 -109.54
N GLY A 317 -66.34 72.23 -109.82
CA GLY A 317 -67.72 71.73 -109.63
C GLY A 317 -68.11 71.69 -108.15
N ALA A 318 -69.32 72.15 -107.83
CA ALA A 318 -69.93 72.01 -106.53
C ALA A 318 -71.42 71.72 -106.67
N SER A 319 -71.84 70.59 -106.12
CA SER A 319 -73.24 70.16 -106.07
C SER A 319 -73.96 70.72 -104.84
N PHE A 320 -75.12 71.33 -105.07
CA PHE A 320 -75.98 71.87 -104.03
C PHE A 320 -77.37 71.25 -104.06
N VAL A 321 -77.90 71.01 -102.88
CA VAL A 321 -79.28 70.68 -102.59
C VAL A 321 -79.97 71.96 -102.11
N LEU A 322 -81.03 72.39 -102.80
CA LEU A 322 -81.75 73.64 -102.51
C LEU A 322 -83.04 73.36 -101.76
N LEU A 323 -83.15 73.84 -100.52
CA LEU A 323 -84.33 73.61 -99.68
C LEU A 323 -85.55 74.43 -100.13
N ASP A 324 -85.36 75.67 -100.62
CA ASP A 324 -86.43 76.57 -101.06
C ASP A 324 -87.13 76.15 -102.36
N LEU A 325 -86.40 75.48 -103.26
CA LEU A 325 -86.92 74.97 -104.54
C LEU A 325 -87.38 73.51 -104.46
N ALA A 326 -87.21 72.86 -103.31
CA ALA A 326 -87.69 71.51 -103.09
C ALA A 326 -89.22 71.53 -102.91
N ALA A 327 -89.95 71.46 -104.02
CA ALA A 327 -91.37 71.19 -103.98
C ALA A 327 -91.60 69.78 -103.42
N ALA A 328 -92.54 69.64 -102.49
CA ALA A 328 -93.05 68.33 -102.11
C ALA A 328 -93.60 67.66 -103.37
N VAL A 329 -92.90 66.64 -103.84
CA VAL A 329 -93.39 65.83 -104.94
C VAL A 329 -94.52 64.99 -104.36
N ASP A 330 -95.77 65.44 -104.53
CA ASP A 330 -96.96 64.58 -104.45
C ASP A 330 -96.94 63.64 -105.65
N GLY A 331 -95.93 62.78 -105.67
CA GLY A 331 -95.82 61.70 -106.60
C GLY A 331 -96.85 60.67 -106.20
N ALA A 332 -98.03 60.74 -106.81
CA ALA A 332 -98.80 59.56 -107.17
C ALA A 332 -97.92 58.66 -108.07
N ALA A 333 -96.89 58.09 -107.46
CA ALA A 333 -95.90 57.24 -108.09
C ALA A 333 -96.48 55.83 -108.10
N ALA A 334 -96.52 55.25 -109.29
CA ALA A 334 -97.05 53.93 -109.57
C ALA A 334 -96.74 52.91 -108.45
N GLU A 335 -97.70 52.04 -108.14
CA GLU A 335 -97.41 50.91 -107.27
C GLU A 335 -96.26 50.10 -107.87
N PRO A 336 -95.26 49.70 -107.05
CA PRO A 336 -94.20 48.85 -107.54
C PRO A 336 -94.81 47.60 -108.18
N PRO A 337 -94.33 47.17 -109.36
CA PRO A 337 -94.82 45.94 -109.95
C PRO A 337 -94.56 44.78 -108.97
N PRO A 338 -95.51 43.84 -108.77
CA PRO A 338 -95.41 42.76 -107.80
C PRO A 338 -94.45 41.67 -108.33
N VAL A 339 -93.17 42.01 -108.38
CA VAL A 339 -92.07 41.13 -108.81
C VAL A 339 -91.33 40.67 -107.57
N GLU A 340 -91.12 39.35 -107.47
CA GLU A 340 -90.27 38.79 -106.43
C GLU A 340 -88.84 39.32 -106.56
N GLY A 341 -88.34 39.94 -105.49
CA GLY A 341 -87.02 40.59 -105.44
C GLY A 341 -87.04 42.11 -105.30
N VAL A 342 -88.21 42.75 -105.32
CA VAL A 342 -88.35 44.18 -104.97
C VAL A 342 -88.35 44.33 -103.44
N VAL A 343 -87.42 45.11 -102.89
CA VAL A 343 -87.25 45.35 -101.44
C VAL A 343 -88.23 46.44 -100.97
N GLY A 344 -88.33 47.52 -101.73
CA GLY A 344 -89.18 48.65 -101.37
C GLY A 344 -88.78 49.93 -102.08
N ARG A 345 -89.41 51.04 -101.72
CA ARG A 345 -89.05 52.36 -102.24
C ARG A 345 -87.82 52.87 -101.48
N ALA A 346 -86.83 53.39 -102.19
CA ALA A 346 -85.59 53.86 -101.56
C ALA A 346 -85.85 54.97 -100.51
N ALA A 347 -86.87 55.80 -100.73
CA ALA A 347 -87.25 56.87 -99.81
C ALA A 347 -87.75 56.38 -98.44
N ASP A 348 -88.28 55.16 -98.34
CA ASP A 348 -88.80 54.60 -97.09
C ASP A 348 -87.71 53.84 -96.29
N LEU A 349 -86.55 53.61 -96.91
CA LEU A 349 -85.42 52.87 -96.33
C LEU A 349 -84.33 53.80 -95.76
N VAL A 350 -84.59 55.11 -95.72
CA VAL A 350 -83.67 56.13 -95.24
C VAL A 350 -84.34 56.96 -94.14
N ARG A 351 -83.67 57.10 -93.00
CA ARG A 351 -84.09 57.99 -91.92
C ARG A 351 -83.35 59.31 -92.06
N CYS A 352 -84.07 60.42 -92.07
CA CYS A 352 -83.48 61.76 -92.13
C CYS A 352 -84.33 62.79 -91.37
N PRO A 353 -83.73 63.91 -90.89
CA PRO A 353 -84.47 64.98 -90.23
C PRO A 353 -85.50 65.67 -91.15
N PRO A 354 -86.60 66.23 -90.61
CA PRO A 354 -87.65 66.93 -91.38
C PRO A 354 -87.13 68.06 -92.28
N LEU A 355 -85.98 68.65 -91.93
CA LEU A 355 -85.33 69.72 -92.68
C LEU A 355 -84.96 69.31 -94.11
N VAL A 356 -84.38 68.12 -94.28
CA VAL A 356 -83.88 67.62 -95.56
C VAL A 356 -84.82 66.59 -96.19
N GLU A 357 -85.82 66.12 -95.43
CA GLU A 357 -86.78 65.11 -95.87
C GLU A 357 -87.44 65.42 -97.23
N PRO A 358 -87.92 66.64 -97.53
CA PRO A 358 -88.50 66.94 -98.85
C PRO A 358 -87.52 66.70 -99.99
N VAL A 359 -86.25 67.07 -99.80
CA VAL A 359 -85.20 66.86 -100.80
C VAL A 359 -84.86 65.39 -100.91
N VAL A 360 -84.66 64.68 -99.80
CA VAL A 360 -84.27 63.26 -99.83
C VAL A 360 -85.37 62.44 -100.47
N ARG A 361 -86.63 62.68 -100.12
CA ARG A 361 -87.79 62.03 -100.75
C ARG A 361 -87.90 62.38 -102.23
N ALA A 362 -87.71 63.64 -102.63
CA ALA A 362 -87.69 64.02 -104.04
C ALA A 362 -86.50 63.40 -104.81
N ALA A 363 -85.33 63.33 -104.17
CA ALA A 363 -84.11 62.78 -104.74
C ALA A 363 -84.15 61.25 -104.87
N LEU A 364 -85.00 60.59 -104.09
CA LEU A 364 -85.26 59.15 -104.15
C LEU A 364 -86.63 58.83 -104.78
N ALA A 365 -87.39 59.86 -105.19
CA ALA A 365 -88.70 59.69 -105.80
C ALA A 365 -88.59 58.82 -107.06
N GLY A 366 -89.52 57.88 -107.19
CA GLY A 366 -89.53 56.91 -108.29
C GLY A 366 -88.34 55.93 -108.27
N THR A 367 -87.56 55.84 -107.19
CA THR A 367 -86.45 54.89 -107.06
C THR A 367 -86.87 53.66 -106.27
N LEU A 368 -86.80 52.48 -106.90
CA LEU A 368 -87.05 51.19 -106.25
C LEU A 368 -85.74 50.50 -105.88
N VAL A 369 -85.67 49.94 -104.68
CA VAL A 369 -84.58 49.06 -104.27
C VAL A 369 -84.97 47.62 -104.58
N VAL A 370 -84.08 46.88 -105.22
CA VAL A 370 -84.24 45.46 -105.57
C VAL A 370 -83.04 44.66 -105.07
N ARG A 371 -83.18 43.33 -104.99
CA ARG A 371 -82.09 42.47 -104.51
C ARG A 371 -80.90 42.41 -105.48
N ASP A 372 -81.17 42.25 -106.77
CA ASP A 372 -80.16 41.97 -107.80
C ASP A 372 -80.47 42.64 -109.16
N LEU A 373 -79.48 42.60 -110.05
CA LEU A 373 -79.56 43.23 -111.37
C LEU A 373 -80.61 42.58 -112.27
N ASP A 374 -80.79 41.26 -112.18
CA ASP A 374 -81.80 40.54 -112.94
C ASP A 374 -83.22 40.99 -112.57
N THR A 375 -83.46 41.29 -111.30
CA THR A 375 -84.70 41.89 -110.83
C THR A 375 -84.85 43.32 -111.33
N ALA A 376 -83.77 44.12 -111.35
CA ALA A 376 -83.82 45.48 -111.88
C ALA A 376 -84.24 45.53 -113.35
N LEU A 377 -83.68 44.63 -114.19
CA LEU A 377 -84.03 44.51 -115.61
C LEU A 377 -85.48 44.03 -115.82
N ARG A 378 -85.96 43.10 -115.00
CA ARG A 378 -87.37 42.64 -115.03
C ARG A 378 -88.35 43.75 -114.69
N VAL A 379 -88.07 44.51 -113.63
CA VAL A 379 -88.90 45.67 -113.23
C VAL A 379 -88.95 46.71 -114.35
N ARG A 380 -87.84 46.96 -115.06
CA ARG A 380 -87.82 47.84 -116.24
C ARG A 380 -88.67 47.31 -117.40
N ALA A 381 -88.55 46.01 -117.73
CA ALA A 381 -89.31 45.39 -118.82
C ALA A 381 -90.84 45.42 -118.59
N LEU A 382 -91.27 45.45 -117.33
CA LEU A 382 -92.68 45.56 -116.92
C LEU A 382 -93.24 46.99 -116.98
N GLY A 383 -92.49 47.94 -117.53
CA GLY A 383 -92.94 49.31 -117.74
C GLY A 383 -92.75 50.24 -116.54
N TRP A 384 -91.91 49.88 -115.56
CA TRP A 384 -91.51 50.86 -114.55
C TRP A 384 -90.69 51.96 -115.21
N GLU A 385 -91.14 53.20 -115.10
CA GLU A 385 -90.48 54.36 -115.69
C GLU A 385 -89.50 55.05 -114.73
N GLY A 386 -89.44 54.65 -113.45
CA GLY A 386 -88.54 55.24 -112.44
C GLY A 386 -87.13 54.62 -112.40
N ARG A 387 -86.29 55.01 -111.43
CA ARG A 387 -84.96 54.41 -111.18
C ARG A 387 -85.10 53.08 -110.43
N VAL A 388 -84.15 52.17 -110.63
CA VAL A 388 -84.08 50.91 -109.88
C VAL A 388 -82.65 50.69 -109.40
N VAL A 389 -82.44 50.41 -108.11
CA VAL A 389 -81.11 50.21 -107.52
C VAL A 389 -81.02 48.85 -106.83
N THR A 390 -79.93 48.12 -107.02
CA THR A 390 -79.70 46.84 -106.34
C THR A 390 -79.14 47.06 -104.92
N LEU A 391 -79.31 46.08 -104.02
CA LEU A 391 -78.67 46.10 -102.69
C LEU A 391 -77.13 46.21 -102.78
N SER A 392 -76.54 45.81 -103.91
CA SER A 392 -75.10 45.92 -104.18
C SER A 392 -74.67 47.26 -104.79
N GLY A 393 -75.59 48.19 -105.02
CA GLY A 393 -75.29 49.55 -105.52
C GLY A 393 -75.24 49.70 -107.05
N GLU A 394 -75.87 48.80 -107.81
CA GLU A 394 -76.05 48.98 -109.26
C GLU A 394 -77.35 49.74 -109.52
N LEU A 395 -77.27 50.87 -110.22
CA LEU A 395 -78.37 51.79 -110.50
C LEU A 395 -78.77 51.75 -111.98
N LEU A 396 -80.01 51.38 -112.26
CA LEU A 396 -80.64 51.43 -113.59
C LEU A 396 -81.58 52.64 -113.70
N THR A 397 -81.25 53.58 -114.57
CA THR A 397 -82.03 54.81 -114.77
C THR A 397 -83.04 54.68 -115.92
N PRO A 398 -84.04 55.59 -116.03
CA PRO A 398 -85.11 55.52 -117.04
C PRO A 398 -84.63 55.59 -118.49
N ASP A 399 -83.52 56.29 -118.74
CA ASP A 399 -82.82 56.43 -120.03
C ASP A 399 -81.97 55.18 -120.39
N ALA A 400 -82.21 54.06 -119.71
CA ALA A 400 -81.50 52.78 -119.88
C ALA A 400 -79.99 52.83 -119.60
N LEU A 401 -79.51 53.82 -118.84
CA LEU A 401 -78.16 53.81 -118.30
C LEU A 401 -78.10 52.88 -117.07
N LEU A 402 -77.21 51.90 -117.13
CA LEU A 402 -76.85 51.05 -115.99
C LEU A 402 -75.50 51.50 -115.45
N ALA A 403 -75.49 52.08 -114.27
CA ALA A 403 -74.29 52.52 -113.57
C ALA A 403 -74.02 51.61 -112.36
N SER A 404 -72.80 51.10 -112.24
CA SER A 404 -72.37 50.36 -111.05
C SER A 404 -71.56 51.29 -110.15
N ARG A 405 -72.10 51.66 -108.98
CA ARG A 405 -71.40 52.42 -107.95
C ARG A 405 -71.16 51.51 -106.74
N ARG A 406 -70.15 50.65 -106.84
CA ARG A 406 -69.76 49.72 -105.77
C ARG A 406 -68.85 50.43 -104.78
N ASN A 407 -69.40 51.26 -103.90
CA ASN A 407 -68.63 51.88 -102.82
C ASN A 407 -68.69 51.08 -101.49
N GLY A 408 -69.56 50.07 -101.39
CA GLY A 408 -69.62 49.16 -100.24
C GLY A 408 -69.65 49.86 -98.87
N ASP A 409 -69.17 49.19 -97.81
CA ASP A 409 -68.96 49.78 -96.47
C ASP A 409 -67.84 50.85 -96.45
N GLN A 410 -67.17 51.13 -97.57
CA GLN A 410 -66.11 52.14 -97.68
C GLN A 410 -66.64 53.51 -98.13
N GLY A 411 -67.96 53.67 -98.13
CA GLY A 411 -68.60 54.95 -98.33
C GLY A 411 -68.60 55.83 -97.07
N PRO A 412 -68.83 57.14 -97.23
CA PRO A 412 -68.95 58.09 -96.13
C PRO A 412 -69.93 57.70 -95.00
N LEU A 413 -71.01 56.96 -95.32
CA LEU A 413 -71.96 56.48 -94.31
C LEU A 413 -71.40 55.29 -93.50
N GLY A 414 -70.62 54.40 -94.13
CA GLY A 414 -69.99 53.24 -93.47
C GLY A 414 -68.95 53.66 -92.43
N TRP A 415 -68.13 54.67 -92.73
CA TRP A 415 -67.13 55.20 -91.78
C TRP A 415 -67.74 55.76 -90.50
N ALA A 416 -68.90 56.43 -90.58
CA ALA A 416 -69.55 57.01 -89.41
C ALA A 416 -70.02 55.96 -88.40
N GLN A 417 -70.53 54.81 -88.89
CA GLN A 417 -70.97 53.70 -88.04
C GLN A 417 -69.78 52.96 -87.41
N GLU A 418 -68.70 52.72 -88.16
CA GLU A 418 -67.50 52.03 -87.65
C GLU A 418 -66.79 52.81 -86.53
N MET A 419 -66.71 54.13 -86.66
CA MET A 419 -66.14 55.00 -85.61
C MET A 419 -66.92 54.94 -84.28
N ALA A 420 -68.26 54.86 -84.34
CA ALA A 420 -69.09 54.75 -83.14
C ALA A 420 -68.87 53.40 -82.42
N ALA A 421 -68.74 52.31 -83.18
CA ALA A 421 -68.45 50.97 -82.63
C ALA A 421 -67.07 50.90 -81.96
N LEU A 422 -66.04 51.48 -82.58
CA LEU A 422 -64.67 51.49 -82.03
C LEU A 422 -64.58 52.28 -80.71
N ARG A 423 -65.30 53.40 -80.58
CA ARG A 423 -65.34 54.18 -79.33
C ARG A 423 -65.95 53.39 -78.18
N ALA A 424 -67.04 52.64 -78.43
CA ALA A 424 -67.65 51.79 -77.42
C ALA A 424 -66.71 50.64 -76.98
N SER A 425 -66.00 50.02 -77.94
CA SER A 425 -64.98 48.98 -77.66
C SER A 425 -63.87 49.49 -76.72
N LEU A 426 -63.38 50.71 -76.97
CA LEU A 426 -62.31 51.33 -76.15
C LEU A 426 -62.75 51.64 -74.71
N GLU A 427 -64.00 52.06 -74.49
CA GLU A 427 -64.55 52.28 -73.14
C GLU A 427 -64.72 50.97 -72.36
N GLU A 428 -65.21 49.91 -73.01
CA GLU A 428 -65.35 48.59 -72.41
C GLU A 428 -63.98 48.00 -72.03
N ALA A 429 -62.99 48.13 -72.92
CA ALA A 429 -61.63 47.68 -72.65
C ALA A 429 -60.94 48.47 -71.52
N ALA A 430 -61.27 49.76 -71.32
CA ALA A 430 -60.75 50.52 -70.18
C ALA A 430 -61.30 50.01 -68.84
N ARG A 431 -62.59 49.63 -68.76
CA ARG A 431 -63.19 49.05 -67.55
C ARG A 431 -62.59 47.69 -67.21
N LEU A 432 -62.43 46.83 -68.21
CA LEU A 432 -61.83 45.50 -68.05
C LEU A 432 -60.36 45.58 -67.62
N ASP A 433 -59.60 46.56 -68.11
CA ASP A 433 -58.21 46.79 -67.68
C ASP A 433 -58.12 47.16 -66.19
N GLU A 434 -59.03 48.00 -65.70
CA GLU A 434 -59.08 48.38 -64.29
C GLU A 434 -59.44 47.20 -63.38
N GLU A 435 -60.40 46.37 -63.78
CA GLU A 435 -60.77 45.14 -63.06
C GLU A 435 -59.60 44.15 -62.99
N LEU A 436 -58.95 43.89 -64.13
CA LEU A 436 -57.78 43.01 -64.18
C LEU A 436 -56.61 43.57 -63.36
N SER A 437 -56.39 44.90 -63.36
CA SER A 437 -55.37 45.53 -62.53
C SER A 437 -55.62 45.32 -61.03
N ARG A 438 -56.88 45.39 -60.57
CA ARG A 438 -57.22 45.09 -59.17
C ARG A 438 -57.01 43.61 -58.84
N ARG A 439 -57.34 42.71 -59.77
CA ARG A 439 -57.12 41.26 -59.60
C ARG A 439 -55.63 40.91 -59.50
N VAL A 440 -54.78 41.53 -60.33
CA VAL A 440 -53.32 41.38 -60.23
C VAL A 440 -52.82 41.86 -58.88
N ALA A 441 -53.20 43.07 -58.44
CA ALA A 441 -52.77 43.62 -57.16
C ALA A 441 -53.17 42.71 -55.98
N GLY A 442 -54.43 42.26 -55.93
CA GLY A 442 -54.91 41.38 -54.87
C GLY A 442 -54.23 40.00 -54.85
N ALA A 443 -53.94 39.42 -56.03
CA ALA A 443 -53.24 38.15 -56.12
C ALA A 443 -51.75 38.27 -55.72
N VAL A 444 -51.09 39.38 -56.06
CA VAL A 444 -49.71 39.67 -55.62
C VAL A 444 -49.63 39.89 -54.12
N GLU A 445 -50.57 40.64 -53.52
CA GLU A 445 -50.65 40.81 -52.07
C GLU A 445 -50.90 39.48 -51.36
N ALA A 446 -51.83 38.66 -51.84
CA ALA A 446 -52.10 37.33 -51.29
C ALA A 446 -50.87 36.41 -51.38
N ALA A 447 -50.13 36.44 -52.49
CA ALA A 447 -48.87 35.70 -52.62
C ALA A 447 -47.83 36.18 -51.60
N SER A 448 -47.63 37.50 -51.46
CA SER A 448 -46.65 38.06 -50.52
C SER A 448 -46.98 37.75 -49.05
N ALA A 449 -48.25 37.78 -48.66
CA ALA A 449 -48.69 37.45 -47.31
C ALA A 449 -48.48 35.96 -47.00
N ALA A 450 -48.83 35.08 -47.94
CA ALA A 450 -48.59 33.64 -47.80
C ALA A 450 -47.09 33.29 -47.80
N GLU A 451 -46.25 34.03 -48.55
CA GLU A 451 -44.80 33.88 -48.53
C GLU A 451 -44.20 34.27 -47.18
N ALA A 452 -44.64 35.40 -46.60
CA ALA A 452 -44.20 35.83 -45.28
C ALA A 452 -44.59 34.83 -44.18
N GLU A 453 -45.82 34.29 -44.24
CA GLU A 453 -46.29 33.26 -43.31
C GLU A 453 -45.51 31.95 -43.49
N ALA A 454 -45.25 31.53 -44.74
CA ALA A 454 -44.44 30.35 -45.02
C ALA A 454 -43.01 30.49 -44.46
N ALA A 455 -42.37 31.65 -44.66
CA ALA A 455 -41.03 31.93 -44.15
C ALA A 455 -40.99 31.89 -42.60
N ALA A 456 -42.00 32.44 -41.93
CA ALA A 456 -42.10 32.39 -40.46
C ALA A 456 -42.25 30.94 -39.96
N ARG A 457 -43.06 30.12 -40.63
CA ARG A 457 -43.23 28.70 -40.29
C ARG A 457 -41.98 27.87 -40.62
N GLU A 458 -41.24 28.20 -41.66
CA GLU A 458 -39.94 27.58 -41.96
C GLU A 458 -38.91 27.86 -40.87
N GLN A 459 -38.87 29.09 -40.33
CA GLN A 459 -38.01 29.42 -39.19
C GLN A 459 -38.42 28.64 -37.93
N GLU A 460 -39.72 28.52 -37.64
CA GLU A 460 -40.24 27.71 -36.54
C GLU A 460 -39.85 26.22 -36.71
N MET A 461 -39.98 25.68 -37.92
CA MET A 461 -39.58 24.32 -38.26
C MET A 461 -38.08 24.10 -38.06
N ALA A 462 -37.24 25.03 -38.53
CA ALA A 462 -35.79 24.96 -38.39
C ALA A 462 -35.37 24.98 -36.92
N ALA A 463 -35.97 25.85 -36.10
CA ALA A 463 -35.72 25.90 -34.65
C ALA A 463 -36.08 24.58 -33.96
N ARG A 464 -37.26 24.00 -34.27
CA ARG A 464 -37.69 22.71 -33.71
C ARG A 464 -36.85 21.54 -34.21
N ALA A 465 -36.43 21.55 -35.47
CA ALA A 465 -35.51 20.55 -36.03
C ALA A 465 -34.13 20.63 -35.35
N GLY A 466 -33.65 21.84 -35.06
CA GLY A 466 -32.44 22.07 -34.25
C GLY A 466 -32.57 21.52 -32.83
N GLN A 467 -33.71 21.75 -32.16
CA GLN A 467 -33.99 21.16 -30.85
C GLN A 467 -34.03 19.63 -30.90
N ALA A 468 -34.70 19.03 -31.90
CA ALA A 468 -34.73 17.58 -32.08
C ALA A 468 -33.32 17.00 -32.28
N ARG A 469 -32.46 17.69 -33.03
CA ARG A 469 -31.07 17.26 -33.21
C ARG A 469 -30.30 17.24 -31.90
N ARG A 470 -30.39 18.31 -31.08
CA ARG A 470 -29.72 18.37 -29.76
C ARG A 470 -30.20 17.25 -28.83
N LEU A 471 -31.51 17.06 -28.72
CA LEU A 471 -32.09 15.99 -27.91
C LEU A 471 -31.64 14.60 -28.41
N GLY A 472 -31.50 14.42 -29.73
CA GLY A 472 -30.95 13.19 -30.32
C GLY A 472 -29.49 12.95 -29.95
N GLU A 473 -28.66 13.99 -29.96
CA GLU A 473 -27.25 13.92 -29.55
C GLU A 473 -27.11 13.60 -28.05
N GLU A 474 -27.94 14.21 -27.19
CA GLU A 474 -27.99 13.91 -25.76
C GLU A 474 -28.47 12.48 -25.48
N LEU A 475 -29.50 12.02 -26.21
CA LEU A 475 -29.99 10.65 -26.12
C LEU A 475 -28.90 9.64 -26.52
N ALA A 476 -28.19 9.89 -27.62
CA ALA A 476 -27.09 9.02 -28.07
C ALA A 476 -25.95 8.96 -27.04
N ARG A 477 -25.63 10.08 -26.36
CA ARG A 477 -24.66 10.09 -25.25
C ARG A 477 -25.13 9.24 -24.08
N ALA A 478 -26.40 9.36 -23.68
CA ALA A 478 -26.97 8.54 -22.61
C ALA A 478 -26.97 7.04 -22.96
N GLU A 479 -27.30 6.69 -24.21
CA GLU A 479 -27.25 5.32 -24.72
C GLU A 479 -25.82 4.75 -24.74
N ALA A 480 -24.84 5.55 -25.15
CA ALA A 480 -23.44 5.14 -25.14
C ALA A 480 -22.92 4.85 -23.71
N VAL A 481 -23.32 5.68 -22.73
CA VAL A 481 -23.01 5.43 -21.31
C VAL A 481 -23.67 4.12 -20.84
N LEU A 482 -24.96 3.92 -21.16
CA LEU A 482 -25.67 2.69 -20.78
C LEU A 482 -25.10 1.43 -21.43
N ALA A 483 -24.54 1.51 -22.63
CA ALA A 483 -23.92 0.37 -23.29
C ALA A 483 -22.68 -0.15 -22.55
N GLN A 484 -21.94 0.73 -21.87
CA GLN A 484 -20.70 0.37 -21.16
C GLN A 484 -20.95 -0.13 -19.73
N ARG A 485 -22.04 0.29 -19.09
CA ARG A 485 -22.33 0.03 -17.67
C ARG A 485 -22.52 -1.47 -17.32
N PRO A 486 -23.26 -2.28 -18.09
CA PRO A 486 -23.41 -3.71 -17.79
C PRO A 486 -22.10 -4.48 -17.78
N ALA A 487 -21.14 -4.12 -18.64
CA ALA A 487 -19.83 -4.77 -18.68
C ALA A 487 -19.03 -4.49 -17.40
N LEU A 488 -19.03 -3.24 -16.93
CA LEU A 488 -18.38 -2.84 -15.66
C LEU A 488 -19.04 -3.49 -14.44
N GLU A 489 -20.38 -3.59 -14.43
CA GLU A 489 -21.10 -4.31 -13.37
C GLU A 489 -20.76 -5.80 -13.36
N GLU A 490 -20.68 -6.44 -14.53
CA GLU A 490 -20.37 -7.87 -14.62
C GLU A 490 -18.92 -8.14 -14.20
N GLU A 491 -17.97 -7.29 -14.60
CA GLU A 491 -16.57 -7.35 -14.16
C GLU A 491 -16.45 -7.26 -12.63
N ALA A 492 -17.10 -6.25 -12.02
CA ALA A 492 -17.10 -6.09 -10.57
C ALA A 492 -17.84 -7.24 -9.84
N ARG A 493 -18.87 -7.84 -10.46
CA ARG A 493 -19.55 -9.04 -9.91
C ARG A 493 -18.65 -10.26 -9.91
N LEU A 494 -17.90 -10.49 -10.99
CA LEU A 494 -16.96 -11.60 -11.08
C LEU A 494 -15.83 -11.43 -10.07
N GLU A 495 -15.23 -10.24 -9.95
CA GLU A 495 -14.22 -9.97 -8.93
C GLU A 495 -14.78 -10.17 -7.51
N LEU A 496 -16.02 -9.74 -7.25
CA LEU A 496 -16.67 -9.95 -5.97
C LEU A 496 -16.90 -11.44 -5.66
N ALA A 497 -17.30 -12.25 -6.66
CA ALA A 497 -17.48 -13.69 -6.51
C ALA A 497 -16.15 -14.39 -6.21
N ASP A 498 -15.08 -14.02 -6.91
CA ASP A 498 -13.73 -14.56 -6.68
C ASP A 498 -13.21 -14.20 -5.28
N LEU A 499 -13.40 -12.96 -4.83
CA LEU A 499 -13.01 -12.54 -3.49
C LEU A 499 -13.80 -13.28 -2.40
N ARG A 500 -15.09 -13.54 -2.61
CA ARG A 500 -15.91 -14.34 -1.69
C ARG A 500 -15.39 -15.78 -1.58
N ALA A 501 -15.10 -16.42 -2.71
CA ALA A 501 -14.54 -17.76 -2.72
C ALA A 501 -13.18 -17.81 -1.98
N GLN A 502 -12.30 -16.83 -2.23
CA GLN A 502 -11.04 -16.71 -1.51
C GLN A 502 -11.23 -16.48 0.00
N ALA A 503 -12.20 -15.65 0.39
CA ALA A 503 -12.51 -15.40 1.80
C ALA A 503 -13.02 -16.67 2.49
N GLU A 504 -13.88 -17.45 1.84
CA GLU A 504 -14.35 -18.74 2.36
C GLU A 504 -13.21 -19.74 2.55
N GLU A 505 -12.28 -19.83 1.61
CA GLU A 505 -11.10 -20.70 1.71
C GLU A 505 -10.19 -20.30 2.88
N VAL A 506 -9.89 -19.00 3.00
CA VAL A 506 -9.07 -18.46 4.10
C VAL A 506 -9.78 -18.62 5.45
N GLU A 507 -11.11 -18.49 5.48
CA GLU A 507 -11.89 -18.73 6.69
C GLU A 507 -11.86 -20.21 7.10
N ALA A 508 -11.96 -21.14 6.16
CA ALA A 508 -11.80 -22.56 6.43
C ALA A 508 -10.40 -22.88 6.97
N GLU A 509 -9.36 -22.25 6.42
CA GLU A 509 -7.99 -22.37 6.93
C GLU A 509 -7.85 -21.81 8.36
N ALA A 510 -8.44 -20.64 8.63
CA ALA A 510 -8.44 -20.06 9.98
C ALA A 510 -9.12 -20.98 11.00
N ARG A 511 -10.19 -21.69 10.60
CA ARG A 511 -10.85 -22.70 11.45
C ARG A 511 -9.93 -23.90 11.71
N ARG A 512 -9.26 -24.43 10.68
CA ARG A 512 -8.27 -25.53 10.84
C ARG A 512 -7.15 -25.15 11.80
N GLN A 513 -6.61 -23.93 11.68
CA GLN A 513 -5.56 -23.42 12.56
C GLN A 513 -6.06 -23.20 14.00
N ALA A 514 -7.31 -22.76 14.18
CA ALA A 514 -7.92 -22.65 15.50
C ALA A 514 -8.08 -24.01 16.19
N ASP A 515 -8.50 -25.04 15.44
CA ASP A 515 -8.61 -26.40 15.96
C ASP A 515 -7.23 -27.00 16.31
N LEU A 516 -6.22 -26.78 15.47
CA LEU A 516 -4.84 -27.18 15.77
C LEU A 516 -4.31 -26.52 17.04
N LEU A 517 -4.49 -25.20 17.17
CA LEU A 517 -4.05 -24.45 18.35
C LEU A 517 -4.72 -25.00 19.62
N ARG A 518 -6.02 -25.30 19.58
CA ARG A 518 -6.74 -25.91 20.70
C ARG A 518 -6.15 -27.26 21.11
N ARG A 519 -5.83 -28.14 20.15
CA ARG A 519 -5.19 -29.43 20.44
C ARG A 519 -3.83 -29.25 21.10
N ILE A 520 -3.00 -28.34 20.58
CA ILE A 520 -1.69 -28.02 21.17
C ILE A 520 -1.86 -27.46 22.59
N GLU A 521 -2.87 -26.62 22.85
CA GLU A 521 -3.15 -26.10 24.19
C GLU A 521 -3.59 -27.20 25.17
N GLU A 522 -4.39 -28.17 24.72
CA GLU A 522 -4.79 -29.36 25.50
C GLU A 522 -3.57 -30.25 25.80
N GLU A 523 -2.74 -30.55 24.80
CA GLU A 523 -1.48 -31.30 24.96
C GLU A 523 -0.52 -30.59 25.92
N LEU A 524 -0.34 -29.27 25.76
CA LEU A 524 0.51 -28.45 26.62
C LEU A 524 0.03 -28.45 28.07
N ALA A 525 -1.28 -28.43 28.31
CA ALA A 525 -1.84 -28.54 29.65
C ALA A 525 -1.49 -29.89 30.29
N SER A 526 -1.57 -30.98 29.52
CA SER A 526 -1.20 -32.32 29.98
C SER A 526 0.30 -32.45 30.26
N ALA A 527 1.17 -31.93 29.39
CA ALA A 527 2.61 -31.94 29.54
C ALA A 527 3.06 -31.10 30.75
N ARG A 528 2.43 -29.95 30.99
CA ARG A 528 2.67 -29.13 32.19
C ARG A 528 2.30 -29.88 33.48
N ALA A 529 1.19 -30.63 33.48
CA ALA A 529 0.83 -31.46 34.63
C ALA A 529 1.85 -32.60 34.86
N ALA A 530 2.32 -33.25 33.79
CA ALA A 530 3.36 -34.27 33.86
C ALA A 530 4.69 -33.70 34.38
N LEU A 531 5.04 -32.48 33.96
CA LEU A 531 6.23 -31.76 34.43
C LEU A 531 6.18 -31.49 35.94
N GLU A 532 5.04 -31.03 36.48
CA GLU A 532 4.90 -30.82 37.93
C GLU A 532 5.01 -32.14 38.71
N LEU A 533 4.44 -33.24 38.19
CA LEU A 533 4.59 -34.56 38.79
C LEU A 533 6.06 -35.03 38.77
N ALA A 534 6.76 -34.86 37.66
CA ALA A 534 8.17 -35.21 37.52
C ALA A 534 9.07 -34.36 38.43
N ARG A 535 8.78 -33.07 38.60
CA ARG A 535 9.46 -32.18 39.57
C ARG A 535 9.31 -32.70 40.99
N ALA A 536 8.08 -32.99 41.41
CA ALA A 536 7.81 -33.51 42.75
C ALA A 536 8.53 -34.86 43.00
N ALA A 537 8.52 -35.76 42.01
CA ALA A 537 9.22 -37.04 42.10
C ALA A 537 10.75 -36.87 42.21
N SER A 538 11.33 -35.96 41.41
CA SER A 538 12.76 -35.63 41.46
C SER A 538 13.17 -35.04 42.80
N GLU A 539 12.39 -34.11 43.36
CA GLU A 539 12.66 -33.54 44.69
C GLU A 539 12.59 -34.61 45.78
N GLN A 540 11.59 -35.49 45.74
CA GLN A 540 11.44 -36.57 46.71
C GLN A 540 12.60 -37.56 46.63
N ALA A 541 13.01 -37.96 45.41
CA ALA A 541 14.10 -38.89 45.20
C ALA A 541 15.46 -38.29 45.61
N SER A 542 15.70 -37.00 45.32
CA SER A 542 16.90 -36.26 45.75
C SER A 542 16.99 -36.18 47.27
N ARG A 543 15.88 -35.86 47.97
CA ARG A 543 15.84 -35.87 49.45
C ARG A 543 16.12 -37.25 50.03
N ALA A 544 15.58 -38.32 49.43
CA ALA A 544 15.84 -39.68 49.86
C ALA A 544 17.31 -40.07 49.67
N SER A 545 17.93 -39.67 48.56
CA SER A 545 19.36 -39.88 48.30
C SER A 545 20.24 -39.11 49.29
N ALA A 546 19.91 -37.85 49.60
CA ALA A 546 20.64 -37.06 50.59
C ALA A 546 20.57 -37.71 51.98
N SER A 547 19.38 -38.11 52.42
CA SER A 547 19.20 -38.79 53.71
C SER A 547 19.94 -40.14 53.80
N ALA A 548 19.96 -40.91 52.72
CA ALA A 548 20.73 -42.16 52.66
C ALA A 548 22.25 -41.88 52.70
N SER A 549 22.72 -40.82 52.06
CA SER A 549 24.12 -40.40 52.08
C SER A 549 24.56 -39.99 53.48
N ASP A 550 23.74 -39.21 54.18
CA ASP A 550 23.99 -38.80 55.57
C ASP A 550 24.04 -40.01 56.53
N ARG A 551 23.23 -41.04 56.26
CA ARG A 551 23.25 -42.28 57.04
C ARG A 551 24.49 -43.14 56.78
N VAL A 552 25.00 -43.15 55.54
CA VAL A 552 26.27 -43.80 55.21
C VAL A 552 27.45 -43.07 55.86
N THR A 553 27.47 -41.74 55.86
CA THR A 553 28.53 -40.98 56.53
C THR A 553 28.50 -41.18 58.04
N SER A 554 27.33 -41.17 58.69
CA SER A 554 27.23 -41.43 60.13
C SER A 554 27.73 -42.84 60.50
N LEU A 555 27.33 -43.87 59.74
CA LEU A 555 27.76 -45.25 59.98
C LEU A 555 29.24 -45.49 59.67
N ARG A 556 29.84 -44.72 58.74
CA ARG A 556 31.30 -44.74 58.51
C ARG A 556 32.06 -44.22 59.72
N VAL A 557 31.57 -43.15 60.36
CA VAL A 557 32.15 -42.61 61.59
C VAL A 557 32.04 -43.65 62.72
N GLU A 558 30.86 -44.25 62.92
CA GLU A 558 30.67 -45.31 63.92
C GLU A 558 31.64 -46.50 63.70
N LEU A 559 31.82 -46.95 62.45
CA LEU A 559 32.74 -48.04 62.13
C LEU A 559 34.20 -47.66 62.42
N ALA A 560 34.61 -46.44 62.10
CA ALA A 560 35.96 -45.95 62.37
C ALA A 560 36.26 -45.88 63.88
N GLU A 561 35.28 -45.44 64.69
CA GLU A 561 35.41 -45.42 66.15
C GLU A 561 35.58 -46.82 66.75
N VAL A 562 34.77 -47.79 66.29
CA VAL A 562 34.87 -49.19 66.76
C VAL A 562 36.17 -49.84 66.29
N ALA A 563 36.62 -49.57 65.06
CA ALA A 563 37.89 -50.06 64.53
C ALA A 563 39.09 -49.55 65.34
N ALA A 564 39.13 -48.23 65.62
CA ALA A 564 40.17 -47.62 66.44
C ALA A 564 40.18 -48.19 67.87
N ARG A 565 39.00 -48.45 68.46
CA ARG A 565 38.87 -49.09 69.78
C ARG A 565 39.42 -50.52 69.78
N ARG A 566 39.12 -51.32 68.75
CA ARG A 566 39.67 -52.67 68.59
C ARG A 566 41.19 -52.63 68.48
N GLU A 567 41.74 -51.74 67.66
CA GLU A 567 43.19 -51.60 67.48
C GLU A 567 43.90 -51.19 68.78
N GLY A 568 43.31 -50.25 69.54
CA GLY A 568 43.82 -49.87 70.86
C GLY A 568 43.77 -51.00 71.89
N LEU A 569 42.73 -51.83 71.89
CA LEU A 569 42.65 -53.00 72.78
C LEU A 569 43.61 -54.12 72.34
N ALA A 570 43.81 -54.32 71.04
CA ALA A 570 44.73 -55.32 70.51
C ALA A 570 46.18 -55.00 70.86
N ALA A 571 46.57 -53.72 70.76
CA ALA A 571 47.90 -53.25 71.18
C ALA A 571 48.14 -53.50 72.68
N ARG A 572 47.15 -53.20 73.53
CA ARG A 572 47.24 -53.46 74.99
C ARG A 572 47.33 -54.96 75.32
N ALA A 573 46.59 -55.80 74.58
CA ALA A 573 46.67 -57.24 74.75
C ALA A 573 48.05 -57.79 74.35
N ALA A 574 48.63 -57.30 73.25
CA ALA A 574 49.97 -57.69 72.81
C ALA A 574 51.07 -57.25 73.80
N GLU A 575 50.98 -56.03 74.35
CA GLU A 575 51.90 -55.53 75.38
C GLU A 575 51.86 -56.42 76.64
N ARG A 576 50.65 -56.76 77.11
CA ARG A 576 50.47 -57.62 78.29
C ARG A 576 50.84 -59.08 78.08
N GLU A 577 50.68 -59.61 76.87
CA GLU A 577 51.17 -60.95 76.52
C GLU A 577 52.70 -61.02 76.58
N ALA A 578 53.40 -60.01 76.05
CA ALA A 578 54.86 -59.91 76.13
C ALA A 578 55.37 -59.76 77.58
N GLU A 579 54.69 -58.97 78.42
CA GLU A 579 55.00 -58.87 79.86
C GLU A 579 54.83 -60.22 80.57
N GLY A 580 53.74 -60.94 80.28
CA GLY A 580 53.49 -62.27 80.84
C GLY A 580 54.54 -63.31 80.44
N GLU A 581 55.00 -63.29 79.19
CA GLU A 581 56.09 -64.16 78.71
C GLU A 581 57.42 -63.86 79.43
N ALA A 582 57.73 -62.58 79.67
CA ALA A 582 58.92 -62.18 80.41
C ALA A 582 58.88 -62.65 81.87
N VAL A 583 57.72 -62.57 82.54
CA VAL A 583 57.52 -63.07 83.90
C VAL A 583 57.65 -64.60 83.97
N GLU A 584 57.11 -65.34 82.99
CA GLU A 584 57.26 -66.80 82.91
C GLU A 584 58.72 -67.23 82.69
N ALA A 585 59.45 -66.53 81.82
CA ALA A 585 60.89 -66.76 81.61
C ALA A 585 61.70 -66.48 82.90
N GLY A 586 61.38 -65.39 83.61
CA GLY A 586 61.98 -65.06 84.90
C GLY A 586 61.71 -66.10 85.98
N LEU A 587 60.47 -66.63 86.04
CA LEU A 587 60.10 -67.72 86.95
C LEU A 587 60.88 -69.01 86.69
N ALA A 588 61.11 -69.35 85.42
CA ALA A 588 61.91 -70.51 85.05
C ALA A 588 63.37 -70.36 85.51
N ALA A 589 63.96 -69.18 85.34
CA ALA A 589 65.32 -68.88 85.81
C ALA A 589 65.43 -68.94 87.34
N LEU A 590 64.52 -68.30 88.08
CA LEU A 590 64.52 -68.33 89.55
C LEU A 590 64.33 -69.74 90.13
N ARG A 591 63.54 -70.60 89.48
CA ARG A 591 63.39 -72.00 89.89
C ARG A 591 64.69 -72.78 89.73
N ALA A 592 65.40 -72.59 88.62
CA ALA A 592 66.69 -73.22 88.37
C ALA A 592 67.77 -72.76 89.36
N GLU A 593 67.82 -71.46 89.67
CA GLU A 593 68.75 -70.90 90.66
C GLU A 593 68.46 -71.41 92.08
N LEU A 594 67.18 -71.53 92.45
CA LEU A 594 66.77 -72.08 93.75
C LEU A 594 67.14 -73.56 93.89
N GLU A 595 66.93 -74.36 92.83
CA GLU A 595 67.36 -75.77 92.83
C GLU A 595 68.88 -75.90 92.96
N ALA A 596 69.65 -75.11 92.22
CA ALA A 596 71.11 -75.11 92.31
C ALA A 596 71.60 -74.73 93.73
N ALA A 597 71.07 -73.65 94.31
CA ALA A 597 71.41 -73.21 95.66
C ALA A 597 71.02 -74.25 96.73
N SER A 598 69.89 -74.93 96.55
CA SER A 598 69.45 -76.00 97.46
C SER A 598 70.35 -77.25 97.38
N GLY A 599 70.84 -77.60 96.17
CA GLY A 599 71.77 -78.71 95.97
C GLY A 599 73.15 -78.42 96.56
N GLU A 600 73.64 -77.19 96.44
CA GLU A 600 74.92 -76.77 97.02
C GLU A 600 74.90 -76.74 98.55
N LEU A 601 73.76 -76.36 99.14
CA LEU A 601 73.54 -76.45 100.59
C LEU A 601 73.72 -77.87 101.12
N VAL A 602 73.10 -78.85 100.47
CA VAL A 602 73.16 -80.27 100.88
C VAL A 602 74.60 -80.80 100.82
N ARG A 603 75.36 -80.42 99.80
CA ARG A 603 76.78 -80.81 99.66
C ARG A 603 77.65 -80.22 100.77
N LEU A 604 77.44 -78.94 101.11
CA LEU A 604 78.19 -78.27 102.18
C LEU A 604 77.86 -78.83 103.58
N GLU A 605 76.61 -79.23 103.82
CA GLU A 605 76.19 -79.88 105.07
C GLU A 605 76.86 -81.26 105.26
N GLN A 606 76.99 -82.04 104.18
CA GLN A 606 77.69 -83.33 104.21
C GLN A 606 79.20 -83.17 104.48
N ALA A 607 79.86 -82.21 103.82
CA ALA A 607 81.27 -81.93 104.03
C ALA A 607 81.59 -81.48 105.46
N ALA A 608 80.70 -80.69 106.08
CA ALA A 608 80.83 -80.24 107.47
C ALA A 608 80.71 -81.40 108.49
N SER A 609 79.87 -82.40 108.21
CA SER A 609 79.72 -83.61 109.04
C SER A 609 80.99 -84.46 109.04
N ASP A 610 81.64 -84.63 107.88
CA ASP A 610 82.84 -85.46 107.75
C ASP A 610 84.09 -84.84 108.37
N ALA A 611 84.17 -83.50 108.40
CA ALA A 611 85.22 -82.78 109.10
C ALA A 611 85.13 -82.97 110.64
N ARG A 612 83.92 -82.98 111.19
CA ARG A 612 83.69 -83.20 112.64
C ARG A 612 84.08 -84.60 113.10
N ARG A 613 83.84 -85.64 112.29
CA ARG A 613 84.22 -87.03 112.64
C ARG A 613 85.73 -87.22 112.73
N ARG A 614 86.47 -86.61 111.80
CA ARG A 614 87.95 -86.68 111.78
C ARG A 614 88.58 -86.01 113.00
N SER A 615 88.00 -84.90 113.49
CA SER A 615 88.48 -84.20 114.69
C SER A 615 88.46 -85.07 115.96
N ALA A 616 87.46 -85.94 116.11
CA ALA A 616 87.31 -86.77 117.30
C ALA A 616 88.30 -87.96 117.39
N GLN A 617 88.79 -88.47 116.25
CA GLN A 617 89.72 -89.61 116.23
C GLN A 617 91.17 -89.23 116.60
N VAL A 618 91.59 -87.99 116.33
CA VAL A 618 92.97 -87.52 116.57
C VAL A 618 93.21 -87.18 118.05
N GLN A 619 92.16 -86.85 118.83
CA GLN A 619 92.29 -86.54 120.27
C GLN A 619 92.67 -87.74 121.16
N ASP A 620 92.34 -88.98 120.78
CA ASP A 620 92.63 -90.20 121.57
C ASP A 620 94.11 -90.65 121.46
N GLN A 621 94.75 -90.38 120.31
CA GLN A 621 96.16 -90.70 120.08
C GLN A 621 97.12 -89.79 120.86
N LEU A 622 96.66 -88.58 121.20
CA LEU A 622 97.45 -87.50 121.80
C LEU A 622 97.78 -87.72 123.30
N GLN A 623 97.03 -88.57 124.00
CA GLN A 623 97.32 -88.92 125.41
C GLN A 623 98.50 -89.88 125.58
N ARG A 624 98.78 -90.75 124.60
CA ARG A 624 99.83 -91.77 124.70
C ARG A 624 101.24 -91.22 124.45
N GLY A 625 101.39 -90.20 123.60
CA GLY A 625 102.69 -89.58 123.27
C GLY A 625 103.26 -88.64 124.35
N ARG A 626 102.43 -88.10 125.25
CA ARG A 626 102.88 -87.13 126.28
C ARG A 626 103.80 -87.71 127.35
N LEU A 627 103.76 -89.02 127.59
CA LEU A 627 104.62 -89.70 128.58
C LEU A 627 106.06 -89.93 128.08
N ALA A 628 106.31 -89.95 126.77
CA ALA A 628 107.63 -90.24 126.18
C ALA A 628 108.53 -88.98 125.97
N VAL A 629 107.93 -87.79 125.81
CA VAL A 629 108.66 -86.54 125.49
C VAL A 629 109.34 -85.88 126.70
N SER A 630 108.87 -86.15 127.92
CA SER A 630 109.44 -85.54 129.13
C SER A 630 110.87 -85.99 129.45
N GLU A 631 111.32 -87.14 128.94
CA GLU A 631 112.66 -87.68 129.22
C GLU A 631 113.73 -87.13 128.26
N ALA A 632 113.36 -86.74 127.04
CA ALA A 632 114.29 -86.27 126.00
C ALA A 632 114.51 -84.73 125.97
N GLY A 633 113.57 -83.94 126.50
CA GLY A 633 113.51 -82.47 126.35
C GLY A 633 114.65 -81.66 126.98
N ARG A 634 115.46 -82.24 127.88
CA ARG A 634 116.56 -81.51 128.53
C ARG A 634 117.79 -81.27 127.63
N ALA A 635 117.79 -81.69 126.36
CA ALA A 635 118.98 -81.71 125.51
C ALA A 635 118.99 -80.77 124.26
N ARG A 636 117.89 -80.14 123.80
CA ARG A 636 117.80 -79.41 122.49
C ARG A 636 117.81 -77.87 122.56
N GLU A 637 117.49 -77.25 123.69
CA GLU A 637 117.21 -75.80 123.82
C GLU A 637 118.36 -74.84 123.40
N SER A 638 119.53 -75.35 123.04
CA SER A 638 120.72 -74.55 122.76
C SER A 638 120.92 -74.09 121.30
N ALA A 639 119.97 -74.26 120.35
CA ALA A 639 120.33 -74.19 118.90
C ALA A 639 119.54 -73.27 117.90
N GLU A 640 118.35 -72.70 118.15
CA GLU A 640 117.41 -72.26 117.07
C GLU A 640 117.35 -70.78 116.57
N ALA A 641 118.19 -69.84 117.01
CA ALA A 641 117.88 -68.39 116.87
C ALA A 641 118.08 -67.66 115.50
N LEU A 642 118.32 -68.30 114.34
CA LEU A 642 119.03 -67.62 113.21
C LEU A 642 118.33 -67.45 111.82
N VAL A 643 117.07 -67.86 111.55
CA VAL A 643 116.60 -68.10 110.14
C VAL A 643 115.56 -67.13 109.52
N LEU A 644 114.93 -66.21 110.24
CA LEU A 644 113.62 -65.63 109.86
C LEU A 644 113.57 -64.37 108.93
N GLU A 645 114.66 -63.88 108.35
CA GLU A 645 114.74 -62.49 107.81
C GLU A 645 114.42 -62.28 106.30
N LEU A 646 114.30 -63.31 105.44
CA LEU A 646 114.60 -63.14 103.99
C LEU A 646 113.44 -63.13 102.93
N GLU A 647 112.15 -63.30 103.23
CA GLU A 647 111.13 -63.73 102.20
C GLU A 647 110.22 -62.67 101.47
N ALA A 648 110.25 -61.36 101.74
CA ALA A 648 109.11 -60.44 101.44
C ALA A 648 109.01 -59.66 100.07
N ARG A 649 109.86 -59.85 99.04
CA ARG A 649 110.06 -58.86 97.94
C ARG A 649 109.47 -59.11 96.50
N ARG A 650 108.48 -59.98 96.25
CA ARG A 650 108.24 -60.59 94.89
C ARG A 650 107.09 -60.08 93.96
N ALA A 651 106.13 -59.21 94.33
CA ALA A 651 104.75 -59.27 93.75
C ALA A 651 104.19 -58.26 92.69
N GLU A 652 104.87 -57.22 92.19
CA GLU A 652 104.19 -56.02 91.55
C GLU A 652 103.94 -55.93 90.00
N ALA A 653 104.20 -56.93 89.13
CA ALA A 653 104.47 -56.64 87.69
C ALA A 653 103.47 -57.04 86.54
N GLN A 654 102.15 -57.27 86.75
CA GLN A 654 101.32 -58.04 85.77
C GLN A 654 100.12 -57.39 84.97
N ASP A 655 99.73 -56.11 85.07
CA ASP A 655 98.34 -55.67 84.68
C ASP A 655 98.01 -54.96 83.30
N ALA A 656 98.91 -54.72 82.33
CA ALA A 656 98.66 -53.69 81.26
C ALA A 656 98.07 -54.07 79.85
N LEU A 657 97.60 -55.28 79.53
CA LEU A 657 97.45 -55.73 78.11
C LEU A 657 96.03 -55.70 77.44
N ARG A 658 94.92 -55.31 78.10
CA ARG A 658 93.55 -55.69 77.66
C ARG A 658 92.70 -54.69 76.82
N ALA A 659 93.17 -53.52 76.38
CA ALA A 659 92.26 -52.41 76.00
C ALA A 659 91.97 -52.12 74.48
N CYS A 660 92.50 -52.85 73.48
CA CYS A 660 92.46 -52.38 72.07
C CYS A 660 91.48 -53.05 71.07
N ASP A 661 90.71 -54.09 71.40
CA ASP A 661 90.00 -54.91 70.38
C ASP A 661 88.56 -54.49 70.00
N GLU A 662 87.92 -53.49 70.64
CA GLU A 662 86.45 -53.26 70.50
C GLU A 662 85.99 -52.29 69.39
N GLU A 663 86.85 -51.53 68.71
CA GLU A 663 86.43 -50.39 67.85
C GLU A 663 86.12 -50.72 66.37
N VAL A 664 86.57 -51.86 65.84
CA VAL A 664 86.55 -52.15 64.37
C VAL A 664 85.18 -52.61 63.85
N GLN A 665 84.32 -53.21 64.68
CA GLN A 665 83.12 -53.93 64.23
C GLN A 665 81.89 -53.04 63.91
N ARG A 666 81.92 -51.74 64.22
CA ARG A 666 80.74 -50.84 64.09
C ARG A 666 80.53 -50.23 62.70
N LEU A 667 81.57 -50.14 61.86
CA LEU A 667 81.52 -49.34 60.62
C LEU A 667 81.05 -50.10 59.37
N GLU A 668 81.07 -51.43 59.36
CA GLU A 668 80.77 -52.24 58.16
C GLU A 668 79.27 -52.37 57.84
N VAL A 669 78.38 -52.27 58.85
CA VAL A 669 76.93 -52.47 58.67
C VAL A 669 76.23 -51.27 58.01
N ARG A 670 76.81 -50.06 58.10
CA ARG A 670 76.17 -48.82 57.63
C ARG A 670 76.25 -48.63 56.11
N THR A 671 77.23 -49.23 55.45
CA THR A 671 77.50 -49.02 54.01
C THR A 671 76.52 -49.80 53.11
N ALA A 672 76.10 -51.00 53.53
CA ALA A 672 75.23 -51.89 52.74
C ALA A 672 73.76 -51.43 52.63
N GLN A 673 73.28 -50.56 53.52
CA GLN A 673 71.89 -50.08 53.52
C GLN A 673 71.64 -48.95 52.50
N LEU A 674 72.65 -48.14 52.21
CA LEU A 674 72.52 -46.97 51.33
C LEU A 674 72.55 -47.32 49.83
N GLU A 675 73.16 -48.45 49.47
CA GLU A 675 73.25 -48.91 48.06
C GLU A 675 71.91 -49.45 47.51
N ALA A 676 71.05 -50.00 48.38
CA ALA A 676 69.76 -50.56 47.98
C ALA A 676 68.70 -49.49 47.64
N GLU A 677 68.72 -48.34 48.33
CA GLU A 677 67.74 -47.26 48.12
C GLU A 677 67.91 -46.54 46.77
N VAL A 678 69.16 -46.36 46.33
CA VAL A 678 69.51 -45.71 45.05
C VAL A 678 69.03 -46.52 43.85
N SER A 679 69.15 -47.85 43.91
CA SER A 679 68.74 -48.73 42.81
C SER A 679 67.22 -48.79 42.58
N SER A 680 66.40 -48.63 43.62
CA SER A 680 64.93 -48.68 43.48
C SER A 680 64.35 -47.40 42.86
N SER A 681 64.99 -46.25 43.12
CA SER A 681 64.55 -44.94 42.64
C SER A 681 64.83 -44.75 41.14
N ALA A 682 65.96 -45.25 40.65
CA ALA A 682 66.32 -45.20 39.23
C ALA A 682 65.34 -46.00 38.33
N ARG A 683 64.86 -47.15 38.83
CA ARG A 683 63.99 -48.06 38.08
C ARG A 683 62.57 -47.51 37.90
N ARG A 684 62.04 -46.79 38.88
CA ARG A 684 60.72 -46.13 38.81
C ARG A 684 60.67 -45.00 37.78
N ILE A 685 61.75 -44.23 37.64
CA ILE A 685 61.82 -43.11 36.68
C ILE A 685 61.74 -43.62 35.24
N GLU A 686 62.40 -44.75 34.97
CA GLU A 686 62.42 -45.38 33.64
C GLU A 686 61.07 -46.00 33.26
N GLU A 687 60.38 -46.65 34.21
CA GLU A 687 59.09 -47.31 33.98
C GLU A 687 57.89 -46.34 33.84
N GLU A 688 57.84 -45.25 34.61
CA GLU A 688 56.69 -44.31 34.60
C GLU A 688 56.80 -43.21 33.53
N HIS A 689 58.02 -42.83 33.12
CA HIS A 689 58.24 -41.64 32.31
C HIS A 689 59.10 -41.85 31.06
N GLY A 690 59.65 -43.05 30.85
CA GLY A 690 60.33 -43.44 29.59
C GLY A 690 61.66 -42.73 29.32
N VAL A 691 62.32 -42.19 30.35
CA VAL A 691 63.63 -41.51 30.25
C VAL A 691 64.58 -42.12 31.29
N GLY A 692 65.86 -42.31 30.94
CA GLY A 692 66.87 -42.89 31.84
C GLY A 692 67.29 -41.92 32.95
N ALA A 693 67.62 -42.45 34.14
CA ALA A 693 67.93 -41.66 35.34
C ALA A 693 69.10 -40.65 35.14
N GLU A 694 70.11 -41.00 34.36
CA GLU A 694 71.25 -40.10 34.04
C GLU A 694 70.85 -38.95 33.10
N GLU A 695 69.85 -39.17 32.25
CA GLU A 695 69.36 -38.19 31.26
C GLU A 695 68.36 -37.20 31.90
N ALA A 696 67.66 -37.63 32.95
CA ALA A 696 66.83 -36.78 33.79
C ALA A 696 67.66 -35.84 34.67
N ASP A 697 68.75 -36.32 35.28
CA ASP A 697 69.61 -35.53 36.17
C ASP A 697 70.40 -34.46 35.40
N ALA A 698 70.83 -34.76 34.16
CA ALA A 698 71.54 -33.82 33.28
C ALA A 698 70.68 -32.62 32.81
N ARG A 699 69.35 -32.71 32.88
CA ARG A 699 68.41 -31.67 32.42
C ARG A 699 68.04 -30.65 33.49
N VAL A 700 68.49 -30.83 34.73
CA VAL A 700 68.06 -30.01 35.87
C VAL A 700 69.22 -29.13 36.36
N PRO A 701 69.10 -27.79 36.34
CA PRO A 701 70.07 -26.92 36.98
C PRO A 701 69.68 -26.67 38.45
N VAL A 702 70.56 -27.09 39.37
CA VAL A 702 70.65 -26.69 40.79
C VAL A 702 69.68 -27.36 41.77
N LYS A 703 70.19 -27.62 43.00
CA LYS A 703 69.53 -28.25 44.15
C LYS A 703 68.08 -27.82 44.33
N LEU A 704 67.18 -28.79 44.22
CA LEU A 704 65.76 -28.64 44.50
C LEU A 704 65.42 -29.22 45.88
N ASP A 705 64.50 -28.56 46.58
CA ASP A 705 63.94 -29.04 47.85
C ASP A 705 62.84 -30.07 47.58
N ARG A 706 62.96 -31.25 48.21
CA ARG A 706 62.10 -32.41 47.98
C ARG A 706 60.66 -32.15 48.43
N ASP A 707 60.49 -31.40 49.51
CA ASP A 707 59.16 -31.17 50.10
C ASP A 707 58.38 -30.09 49.33
N GLU A 708 59.05 -29.09 48.75
CA GLU A 708 58.42 -28.11 47.85
C GLU A 708 57.91 -28.75 46.55
N LEU A 709 58.70 -29.63 45.93
CA LEU A 709 58.32 -30.32 44.69
C LEU A 709 57.18 -31.31 44.86
N LEU A 710 57.13 -32.05 45.98
CA LEU A 710 56.03 -32.97 46.26
C LEU A 710 54.71 -32.22 46.46
N GLY A 711 54.74 -31.05 47.11
CA GLY A 711 53.59 -30.16 47.21
C GLY A 711 53.15 -29.60 45.86
N GLU A 712 54.09 -29.23 44.99
CA GLU A 712 53.80 -28.73 43.64
C GLU A 712 53.20 -29.83 42.74
N VAL A 713 53.70 -31.07 42.85
CA VAL A 713 53.18 -32.24 42.10
C VAL A 713 51.77 -32.63 42.57
N GLU A 714 51.48 -32.61 43.88
CA GLU A 714 50.13 -32.84 44.38
C GLU A 714 49.17 -31.70 43.99
N GLY A 715 49.62 -30.45 44.02
CA GLY A 715 48.86 -29.30 43.53
C GLY A 715 48.52 -29.40 42.04
N LEU A 716 49.49 -29.78 41.21
CA LEU A 716 49.32 -29.96 39.76
C LEU A 716 48.44 -31.18 39.43
N ARG A 717 48.53 -32.28 40.18
CA ARG A 717 47.64 -33.44 40.02
C ARG A 717 46.20 -33.15 40.46
N GLY A 718 46.01 -32.35 41.52
CA GLY A 718 44.71 -31.82 41.92
C GLY A 718 44.10 -30.91 40.86
N LEU A 719 44.90 -30.01 40.27
CA LEU A 719 44.50 -29.17 39.14
C LEU A 719 44.11 -30.00 37.90
N LEU A 720 44.86 -31.06 37.59
CA LEU A 720 44.56 -31.97 36.47
C LEU A 720 43.25 -32.76 36.68
N SER A 721 42.96 -33.20 37.90
CA SER A 721 41.71 -33.90 38.22
C SER A 721 40.50 -32.97 38.25
N ALA A 722 40.68 -31.69 38.59
CA ALA A 722 39.62 -30.68 38.60
C ALA A 722 39.19 -30.24 37.20
N LEU A 723 40.03 -30.42 36.18
CA LEU A 723 39.76 -30.07 34.78
C LEU A 723 38.71 -30.97 34.09
N GLY A 724 38.43 -32.16 34.64
CA GLY A 724 37.41 -33.08 34.10
C GLY A 724 37.74 -33.65 32.70
N PRO A 725 36.82 -34.40 32.06
CA PRO A 725 37.05 -34.95 30.72
C PRO A 725 37.18 -33.83 29.68
N VAL A 726 38.36 -33.73 29.07
CA VAL A 726 38.68 -32.70 28.08
C VAL A 726 37.99 -33.02 26.76
N ASN A 727 37.04 -32.17 26.35
CA ASN A 727 36.34 -32.31 25.06
C ASN A 727 37.31 -31.99 23.91
N GLN A 728 37.84 -33.03 23.26
CA GLN A 728 38.80 -32.90 22.15
C GLN A 728 38.18 -32.26 20.89
N ARG A 729 36.84 -32.19 20.78
CA ARG A 729 36.14 -31.51 19.69
C ARG A 729 35.88 -30.03 19.99
N ALA A 730 36.15 -29.56 21.21
CA ALA A 730 35.89 -28.18 21.61
C ALA A 730 36.65 -27.15 20.77
N VAL A 731 37.82 -27.50 20.23
CA VAL A 731 38.59 -26.59 19.35
C VAL A 731 37.91 -26.48 17.97
N GLU A 732 37.41 -27.58 17.43
CA GLU A 732 36.66 -27.60 16.16
C GLU A 732 35.28 -26.93 16.33
N GLU A 733 34.55 -27.25 17.40
CA GLU A 733 33.26 -26.62 17.74
C GLU A 733 33.41 -25.13 18.03
N HIS A 734 34.50 -24.69 18.69
CA HIS A 734 34.81 -23.29 18.89
C HIS A 734 35.14 -22.59 17.57
N ALA A 735 35.91 -23.23 16.68
CA ALA A 735 36.21 -22.68 15.37
C ALA A 735 34.94 -22.56 14.49
N GLU A 736 34.07 -23.57 14.47
CA GLU A 736 32.79 -23.53 13.76
C GLU A 736 31.83 -22.49 14.37
N ALA A 737 31.76 -22.42 15.70
CA ALA A 737 30.95 -21.44 16.41
C ALA A 737 31.48 -20.01 16.22
N GLN A 738 32.80 -19.79 16.23
CA GLN A 738 33.42 -18.50 15.88
C GLN A 738 33.12 -18.13 14.44
N HIS A 739 33.28 -19.05 13.50
CA HIS A 739 33.03 -18.77 12.08
C HIS A 739 31.54 -18.52 11.78
N ARG A 740 30.64 -19.10 12.57
CA ARG A 740 29.20 -18.80 12.55
C ARG A 740 28.90 -17.46 13.24
N ALA A 741 29.54 -17.17 14.37
CA ALA A 741 29.40 -15.92 15.10
C ALA A 741 29.91 -14.74 14.27
N GLU A 742 31.06 -14.85 13.61
CA GLU A 742 31.62 -13.83 12.72
C GLU A 742 30.73 -13.57 11.51
N ARG A 743 30.19 -14.62 10.87
CA ARG A 743 29.22 -14.44 9.79
C ARG A 743 27.94 -13.75 10.24
N LEU A 744 27.38 -14.17 11.38
CA LEU A 744 26.20 -13.54 11.95
C LEU A 744 26.50 -12.09 12.37
N ARG A 745 27.69 -11.82 12.91
CA ARG A 745 28.12 -10.48 13.29
C ARG A 745 28.25 -9.56 12.07
N HIS A 746 28.84 -10.04 10.98
CA HIS A 746 28.88 -9.33 9.70
C HIS A 746 27.48 -9.07 9.14
N GLN A 747 26.56 -10.05 9.20
CA GLN A 747 25.18 -9.86 8.74
C GLN A 747 24.41 -8.86 9.61
N VAL A 748 24.64 -8.87 10.92
CA VAL A 748 24.05 -7.89 11.86
C VAL A 748 24.63 -6.50 11.61
N GLU A 749 25.93 -6.38 11.37
CA GLU A 749 26.59 -5.11 11.02
C GLU A 749 26.07 -4.57 9.68
N ASP A 750 25.97 -5.38 8.62
CA ASP A 750 25.39 -4.96 7.32
C ASP A 750 23.94 -4.48 7.46
N VAL A 751 23.11 -5.19 8.24
CA VAL A 751 21.71 -4.81 8.46
C VAL A 751 21.62 -3.55 9.34
N ALA A 752 22.47 -3.42 10.36
CA ALA A 752 22.54 -2.23 11.20
C ALA A 752 23.00 -1.02 10.39
N GLU A 753 24.01 -1.17 9.53
CA GLU A 753 24.52 -0.11 8.66
C GLU A 753 23.47 0.28 7.61
N ALA A 754 22.77 -0.68 7.00
CA ALA A 754 21.65 -0.41 6.10
C ALA A 754 20.48 0.32 6.80
N ALA A 755 20.17 -0.06 8.04
CA ALA A 755 19.14 0.60 8.85
C ALA A 755 19.55 2.03 9.22
N ASP A 756 20.82 2.25 9.58
CA ASP A 756 21.35 3.59 9.87
C ASP A 756 21.35 4.46 8.61
N LEU A 757 21.72 3.91 7.46
CA LEU A 757 21.72 4.63 6.18
C LEU A 757 20.29 5.02 5.76
N LEU A 758 19.32 4.12 5.93
CA LEU A 758 17.91 4.40 5.68
C LEU A 758 17.35 5.41 6.67
N GLY A 759 17.74 5.34 7.95
CA GLY A 759 17.38 6.32 8.98
C GLY A 759 17.93 7.72 8.67
N GLN A 760 19.20 7.80 8.25
CA GLN A 760 19.82 9.05 7.80
C GLN A 760 19.16 9.60 6.53
N LEU A 761 18.79 8.74 5.58
CA LEU A 761 18.06 9.14 4.37
C LEU A 761 16.67 9.67 4.71
N ALA A 762 15.94 8.99 5.59
CA ALA A 762 14.63 9.41 6.07
C ALA A 762 14.72 10.77 6.79
N ALA A 763 15.68 10.93 7.70
CA ALA A 763 15.91 12.20 8.40
C ALA A 763 16.27 13.34 7.43
N ARG A 764 17.13 13.08 6.43
CA ARG A 764 17.45 14.08 5.39
C ARG A 764 16.25 14.44 4.52
N LEU A 765 15.41 13.46 4.17
CA LEU A 765 14.19 13.69 3.42
C LEU A 765 13.18 14.49 4.24
N GLU A 766 13.03 14.16 5.53
CA GLU A 766 12.11 14.85 6.44
C GLU A 766 12.57 16.29 6.71
N GLU A 767 13.87 16.52 6.86
CA GLU A 767 14.46 17.87 6.96
C GLU A 767 14.27 18.65 5.65
N ALA A 768 14.49 18.02 4.49
CA ALA A 768 14.26 18.65 3.19
C ALA A 768 12.78 18.97 2.94
N LEU A 769 11.86 18.11 3.39
CA LEU A 769 10.41 18.32 3.32
C LEU A 769 9.95 19.42 4.26
N HIS A 770 10.41 19.42 5.53
CA HIS A 770 10.11 20.49 6.48
C HIS A 770 10.61 21.83 5.98
N ARG A 771 11.85 21.89 5.51
CA ARG A 771 12.42 23.11 4.94
C ARG A 771 11.63 23.61 3.74
N ARG A 772 11.28 22.73 2.80
CA ARG A 772 10.44 23.11 1.64
C ARG A 772 9.04 23.55 2.05
N PHE A 773 8.47 22.91 3.06
CA PHE A 773 7.16 23.27 3.59
C PHE A 773 7.21 24.65 4.27
N GLU A 774 8.21 24.92 5.10
CA GLU A 774 8.42 26.21 5.75
C GLU A 774 8.66 27.32 4.72
N GLU A 775 9.57 27.09 3.77
CA GLU A 775 9.86 28.03 2.67
C GLU A 775 8.58 28.34 1.85
N ALA A 776 7.83 27.31 1.46
CA ALA A 776 6.58 27.48 0.72
C ALA A 776 5.48 28.14 1.57
N PHE A 777 5.38 27.79 2.86
CA PHE A 777 4.39 28.38 3.77
C PHE A 777 4.66 29.85 4.03
N GLU A 778 5.92 30.25 4.25
CA GLU A 778 6.32 31.65 4.39
C GLU A 778 6.03 32.45 3.12
N GLU A 779 6.31 31.88 1.95
CA GLU A 779 6.03 32.50 0.66
C GLU A 779 4.52 32.67 0.42
N VAL A 780 3.71 31.64 0.68
CA VAL A 780 2.25 31.71 0.60
C VAL A 780 1.69 32.70 1.61
N GLN A 781 2.21 32.72 2.85
CA GLN A 781 1.79 33.66 3.89
C GLN A 781 2.11 35.12 3.52
N TYR A 782 3.28 35.38 2.94
CA TYR A 782 3.64 36.70 2.43
C TYR A 782 2.68 37.15 1.31
N HIS A 783 2.44 36.28 0.32
CA HIS A 783 1.53 36.59 -0.78
C HIS A 783 0.08 36.70 -0.33
N PHE A 784 -0.34 35.93 0.68
CA PHE A 784 -1.66 36.02 1.28
C PHE A 784 -1.86 37.36 1.98
N ALA A 785 -0.90 37.79 2.80
CA ALA A 785 -0.97 39.08 3.48
C ALA A 785 -1.00 40.27 2.50
N ASP A 786 -0.24 40.20 1.40
CA ASP A 786 -0.25 41.20 0.32
C ASP A 786 -1.60 41.21 -0.41
N CYS A 787 -2.06 40.05 -0.91
CA CYS A 787 -3.33 39.94 -1.64
C CYS A 787 -4.51 40.36 -0.77
N PHE A 788 -4.52 39.97 0.52
CA PHE A 788 -5.54 40.38 1.48
C PHE A 788 -5.59 41.91 1.63
N ARG A 789 -4.44 42.54 1.89
CA ARG A 789 -4.39 44.00 2.09
C ARG A 789 -4.89 44.76 0.86
N ARG A 790 -4.52 44.28 -0.33
CA ARG A 790 -4.93 44.87 -1.62
C ARG A 790 -6.42 44.70 -1.90
N LEU A 791 -6.98 43.51 -1.65
CA LEU A 791 -8.40 43.22 -1.84
C LEU A 791 -9.29 44.01 -0.87
N PHE A 792 -8.90 44.08 0.41
CA PHE A 792 -9.66 44.80 1.44
C PHE A 792 -9.38 46.32 1.46
N GLY A 793 -8.35 46.80 0.75
CA GLY A 793 -7.96 48.21 0.74
C GLY A 793 -7.40 48.70 2.08
N GLY A 794 -6.86 47.77 2.88
CA GLY A 794 -6.45 47.94 4.27
C GLY A 794 -6.69 46.67 5.09
N GLY A 795 -6.32 46.69 6.39
CA GLY A 795 -6.43 45.51 7.25
C GLY A 795 -5.24 44.54 7.14
N SER A 796 -5.33 43.41 7.85
CA SER A 796 -4.29 42.38 7.90
C SER A 796 -4.90 40.97 7.92
N GLY A 797 -4.34 40.07 7.11
CA GLY A 797 -4.64 38.64 7.14
C GLY A 797 -3.36 37.86 7.45
N ALA A 798 -3.47 36.80 8.24
CA ALA A 798 -2.34 35.90 8.50
C ALA A 798 -2.78 34.43 8.60
N LEU A 799 -1.99 33.57 8.00
CA LEU A 799 -2.01 32.12 8.13
C LEU A 799 -1.15 31.75 9.34
N GLN A 800 -1.68 30.88 10.20
CA GLN A 800 -0.99 30.36 11.37
C GLN A 800 -1.00 28.84 11.34
N LEU A 801 0.15 28.23 11.66
CA LEU A 801 0.23 26.78 11.83
C LEU A 801 -0.30 26.43 13.22
N VAL A 802 -1.31 25.57 13.28
CA VAL A 802 -1.92 25.10 14.52
C VAL A 802 -1.79 23.58 14.57
N ARG A 803 -1.32 23.04 15.70
CA ARG A 803 -1.26 21.60 15.91
C ARG A 803 -2.54 21.13 16.59
N ASP A 804 -3.16 20.08 16.06
CA ASP A 804 -4.29 19.43 16.70
C ASP A 804 -3.85 18.53 17.88
N GLU A 805 -4.81 18.00 18.65
CA GLU A 805 -4.52 17.10 19.78
C GLU A 805 -3.90 15.76 19.35
N SER A 806 -3.98 15.42 18.06
CA SER A 806 -3.41 14.22 17.43
C SER A 806 -1.96 14.42 16.95
N GLY A 807 -1.46 15.66 16.96
CA GLY A 807 -0.12 16.03 16.50
C GLY A 807 -0.03 16.40 15.01
N GLU A 808 -1.15 16.46 14.28
CA GLU A 808 -1.20 16.89 12.87
C GLU A 808 -1.13 18.42 12.77
N VAL A 809 -0.39 18.93 11.78
CA VAL A 809 -0.20 20.37 11.56
C VAL A 809 -1.28 20.87 10.60
N GLY A 810 -2.21 21.67 11.09
CA GLY A 810 -3.22 22.38 10.32
C GLY A 810 -2.86 23.86 10.06
N VAL A 811 -3.57 24.50 9.14
CA VAL A 811 -3.44 25.94 8.85
C VAL A 811 -4.73 26.65 9.24
N GLU A 812 -4.64 27.60 10.17
CA GLU A 812 -5.74 28.47 10.56
C GLU A 812 -5.59 29.86 9.92
N ILE A 813 -6.69 30.42 9.41
CA ILE A 813 -6.71 31.72 8.75
C ILE A 813 -7.29 32.76 9.70
N THR A 814 -6.46 33.75 10.06
CA THR A 814 -6.88 34.92 10.82
C THR A 814 -7.07 36.11 9.88
N ALA A 815 -8.21 36.79 9.99
CA ALA A 815 -8.55 37.91 9.12
C ALA A 815 -8.99 39.13 9.94
N GLN A 816 -8.40 40.29 9.61
CA GLN A 816 -8.72 41.57 10.21
C GLN A 816 -9.06 42.59 9.11
N PRO A 817 -10.34 42.73 8.75
CA PRO A 817 -10.80 43.79 7.85
C PRO A 817 -10.57 45.20 8.43
N PRO A 818 -10.45 46.24 7.59
CA PRO A 818 -10.16 47.61 8.03
C PRO A 818 -11.21 48.12 9.04
N GLY A 819 -10.74 48.64 10.18
CA GLY A 819 -11.59 49.19 11.24
C GLY A 819 -12.27 48.16 12.16
N LYS A 820 -12.00 46.85 12.00
CA LYS A 820 -12.57 45.77 12.83
C LYS A 820 -11.48 45.01 13.60
N LYS A 821 -11.86 44.33 14.70
CA LYS A 821 -10.98 43.42 15.47
C LYS A 821 -10.80 42.09 14.72
N VAL A 822 -9.71 41.37 15.03
CA VAL A 822 -9.42 40.02 14.50
C VAL A 822 -10.58 39.06 14.78
N ARG A 823 -11.04 38.32 13.78
CA ARG A 823 -12.14 37.35 13.86
C ARG A 823 -11.77 36.06 13.12
N SER A 824 -12.35 34.94 13.55
CA SER A 824 -12.29 33.68 12.80
C SER A 824 -13.19 33.74 11.56
N LEU A 825 -12.90 32.89 10.56
CA LEU A 825 -13.62 32.82 9.27
C LEU A 825 -15.16 32.74 9.43
N SER A 826 -15.65 32.07 10.46
CA SER A 826 -17.08 31.88 10.75
C SER A 826 -17.81 33.17 11.16
N ALA A 827 -17.08 34.23 11.55
CA ALA A 827 -17.62 35.49 12.05
C ALA A 827 -17.54 36.66 11.03
N LEU A 828 -17.23 36.36 9.77
CA LEU A 828 -17.16 37.30 8.64
C LEU A 828 -18.45 37.27 7.81
N SER A 829 -18.79 38.40 7.16
CA SER A 829 -19.93 38.47 6.24
C SER A 829 -19.72 37.65 4.96
N GLY A 830 -20.79 37.38 4.20
CA GLY A 830 -20.74 36.59 2.96
C GLY A 830 -19.70 37.11 1.95
N GLY A 831 -19.71 38.42 1.65
CA GLY A 831 -18.73 39.03 0.74
C GLY A 831 -17.31 39.06 1.31
N GLU A 832 -17.14 39.28 2.63
CA GLU A 832 -15.82 39.26 3.26
C GLU A 832 -15.19 37.85 3.21
N ARG A 833 -15.97 36.78 3.39
CA ARG A 833 -15.47 35.39 3.28
C ARG A 833 -14.99 35.06 1.86
N VAL A 834 -15.71 35.52 0.85
CA VAL A 834 -15.32 35.35 -0.56
C VAL A 834 -13.99 36.05 -0.85
N LEU A 835 -13.79 37.26 -0.31
CA LEU A 835 -12.52 37.98 -0.46
C LEU A 835 -11.35 37.30 0.26
N VAL A 836 -11.57 36.70 1.44
CA VAL A 836 -10.52 35.93 2.13
C VAL A 836 -10.15 34.67 1.32
N ALA A 837 -11.15 33.97 0.77
CA ALA A 837 -10.91 32.79 -0.07
C ALA A 837 -10.17 33.16 -1.36
N LEU A 838 -10.57 34.23 -2.03
CA LEU A 838 -9.88 34.75 -3.22
C LEU A 838 -8.44 35.18 -2.88
N ALA A 839 -8.21 35.84 -1.75
CA ALA A 839 -6.86 36.21 -1.31
C ALA A 839 -5.95 34.97 -1.14
N LEU A 840 -6.48 33.86 -0.61
CA LEU A 840 -5.74 32.61 -0.47
C LEU A 840 -5.47 31.95 -1.83
N VAL A 841 -6.47 31.88 -2.71
CA VAL A 841 -6.29 31.31 -4.06
C VAL A 841 -5.28 32.12 -4.86
N PHE A 842 -5.35 33.45 -4.82
CA PHE A 842 -4.35 34.30 -5.49
C PHE A 842 -2.95 34.17 -4.89
N ALA A 843 -2.85 33.98 -3.56
CA ALA A 843 -1.57 33.73 -2.92
C ALA A 843 -0.93 32.43 -3.41
N LEU A 844 -1.70 31.35 -3.43
CA LEU A 844 -1.25 30.04 -3.92
C LEU A 844 -0.85 30.08 -5.40
N LEU A 845 -1.65 30.75 -6.24
CA LEU A 845 -1.36 30.89 -7.67
C LEU A 845 -0.17 31.83 -7.96
N ARG A 846 0.18 32.75 -7.04
CA ARG A 846 1.38 33.58 -7.14
C ARG A 846 2.64 32.84 -6.73
N THR A 847 2.57 32.00 -5.69
CA THR A 847 3.66 31.13 -5.26
C THR A 847 3.95 30.03 -6.30
N HIS A 848 2.90 29.41 -6.85
CA HIS A 848 3.01 28.36 -7.85
C HIS A 848 2.09 28.66 -9.04
N PRO A 849 2.60 29.35 -10.09
CA PRO A 849 1.79 29.73 -11.24
C PRO A 849 1.34 28.50 -12.04
N SER A 850 0.03 28.33 -12.17
CA SER A 850 -0.58 27.34 -13.07
C SER A 850 -0.50 27.84 -14.52
N PRO A 851 -0.29 26.99 -15.54
CA PRO A 851 -0.29 27.42 -16.94
C PRO A 851 -1.62 28.06 -17.37
N PHE A 852 -2.75 27.63 -16.82
CA PHE A 852 -4.06 28.25 -17.03
C PHE A 852 -4.93 28.20 -15.77
N CYS A 853 -5.81 29.17 -15.62
CA CYS A 853 -6.76 29.32 -14.51
C CYS A 853 -8.15 29.67 -15.06
N VAL A 854 -9.18 29.01 -14.54
CA VAL A 854 -10.58 29.29 -14.89
C VAL A 854 -11.31 29.75 -13.63
N PHE A 855 -11.93 30.93 -13.70
CA PHE A 855 -12.72 31.50 -12.62
C PHE A 855 -14.17 31.66 -13.08
N ASP A 856 -15.11 31.12 -12.32
CA ASP A 856 -16.55 31.14 -12.65
C ASP A 856 -17.33 31.92 -11.59
N GLU A 857 -17.97 33.03 -11.99
CA GLU A 857 -18.82 33.91 -11.17
C GLU A 857 -18.26 34.31 -9.79
N ILE A 858 -16.94 34.49 -9.69
CA ILE A 858 -16.25 34.72 -8.40
C ILE A 858 -16.64 36.05 -7.71
N GLU A 859 -17.26 36.97 -8.45
CA GLU A 859 -17.67 38.30 -7.99
C GLU A 859 -19.14 38.43 -7.60
N ALA A 860 -19.93 37.34 -7.65
CA ALA A 860 -21.38 37.37 -7.40
C ALA A 860 -21.78 37.93 -6.01
N ALA A 861 -20.89 37.87 -5.03
CA ALA A 861 -21.10 38.36 -3.66
C ALA A 861 -20.30 39.62 -3.30
N LEU A 862 -19.67 40.28 -4.29
CA LEU A 862 -18.81 41.45 -4.11
C LEU A 862 -19.52 42.75 -4.55
N ASP A 863 -19.15 43.86 -3.92
CA ASP A 863 -19.58 45.19 -4.36
C ASP A 863 -18.71 45.72 -5.51
N ASP A 864 -19.13 46.81 -6.17
CA ASP A 864 -18.43 47.39 -7.32
C ASP A 864 -16.98 47.82 -6.99
N ALA A 865 -16.75 48.25 -5.74
CA ALA A 865 -15.44 48.70 -5.28
C ALA A 865 -14.46 47.52 -5.11
N ASN A 866 -14.89 46.42 -4.51
CA ASN A 866 -14.05 45.23 -4.35
C ASN A 866 -13.90 44.45 -5.66
N THR A 867 -14.91 44.46 -6.54
CA THR A 867 -14.82 43.83 -7.86
C THR A 867 -13.71 44.45 -8.72
N ARG A 868 -13.53 45.78 -8.67
CA ARG A 868 -12.39 46.44 -9.34
C ARG A 868 -11.03 46.00 -8.81
N ARG A 869 -10.90 45.81 -7.49
CA ARG A 869 -9.65 45.33 -6.86
C ARG A 869 -9.32 43.89 -7.23
N VAL A 870 -10.34 43.03 -7.33
CA VAL A 870 -10.21 41.66 -7.84
C VAL A 870 -9.77 41.67 -9.31
N ALA A 871 -10.38 42.52 -10.13
CA ALA A 871 -10.02 42.66 -11.55
C ALA A 871 -8.57 43.13 -11.77
N GLU A 872 -8.06 44.04 -10.92
CA GLU A 872 -6.65 44.46 -10.95
C GLU A 872 -5.68 43.31 -10.64
N LEU A 873 -5.99 42.48 -9.63
CA LEU A 873 -5.16 41.31 -9.28
C LEU A 873 -5.21 40.22 -10.36
N LEU A 874 -6.38 39.99 -10.98
CA LEU A 874 -6.52 39.07 -12.10
C LEU A 874 -5.68 39.51 -13.31
N ARG A 875 -5.61 40.82 -13.57
CA ARG A 875 -4.79 41.38 -14.65
C ARG A 875 -3.29 41.21 -14.40
N GLU A 876 -2.86 41.29 -13.15
CA GLU A 876 -1.48 40.95 -12.77
C GLU A 876 -1.19 39.46 -12.92
N LEU A 877 -2.13 38.60 -12.52
CA LEU A 877 -1.99 37.14 -12.68
C LEU A 877 -1.92 36.75 -14.17
N ALA A 878 -2.68 37.44 -15.02
CA ALA A 878 -2.69 37.27 -16.47
C ALA A 878 -1.33 37.52 -17.15
N GLN A 879 -0.40 38.21 -16.47
CA GLN A 879 0.98 38.41 -16.98
C GLN A 879 1.82 37.13 -16.93
N ARG A 880 1.46 36.16 -16.07
CA ARG A 880 2.23 34.93 -15.83
C ARG A 880 1.46 33.64 -16.16
N SER A 881 0.14 33.68 -16.17
CA SER A 881 -0.76 32.53 -16.37
C SER A 881 -1.93 32.92 -17.26
N GLN A 882 -2.46 31.99 -18.06
CA GLN A 882 -3.67 32.27 -18.85
C GLN A 882 -4.90 32.30 -17.95
N VAL A 883 -5.61 33.43 -17.90
CA VAL A 883 -6.81 33.59 -17.07
C VAL A 883 -8.07 33.61 -17.94
N VAL A 884 -8.98 32.68 -17.69
CA VAL A 884 -10.33 32.64 -18.28
C VAL A 884 -11.32 32.95 -17.17
N ILE A 885 -12.13 34.00 -17.35
CA ILE A 885 -13.14 34.38 -16.36
C ILE A 885 -14.53 34.39 -16.99
N ILE A 886 -15.48 33.77 -16.29
CA ILE A 886 -16.90 33.75 -16.64
C ILE A 886 -17.58 34.72 -15.67
N THR A 887 -18.08 35.83 -16.21
CA THR A 887 -18.61 36.95 -15.40
C THR A 887 -19.70 37.69 -16.14
N HIS A 888 -20.69 38.22 -15.40
CA HIS A 888 -21.65 39.20 -15.90
C HIS A 888 -21.35 40.63 -15.39
N ASN A 889 -20.28 40.82 -14.61
CA ASN A 889 -19.92 42.09 -14.00
C ASN A 889 -19.12 42.99 -14.97
N LYS A 890 -19.63 44.21 -15.20
CA LYS A 890 -19.05 45.17 -16.13
C LYS A 890 -17.61 45.55 -15.79
N ALA A 891 -17.26 45.70 -14.51
CA ALA A 891 -15.92 46.07 -14.08
C ALA A 891 -14.87 44.97 -14.36
N THR A 892 -15.26 43.70 -14.30
CA THR A 892 -14.40 42.56 -14.64
C THR A 892 -14.28 42.40 -16.17
N MET A 893 -15.35 42.62 -16.92
CA MET A 893 -15.32 42.61 -18.40
C MET A 893 -14.42 43.72 -18.97
N GLU A 894 -14.45 44.92 -18.40
CA GLU A 894 -13.57 46.04 -18.79
C GLU A 894 -12.08 45.75 -18.53
N ALA A 895 -11.78 44.81 -17.65
CA ALA A 895 -10.41 44.42 -17.34
C ALA A 895 -9.82 43.38 -18.31
N ALA A 896 -10.66 42.68 -19.08
CA ALA A 896 -10.24 41.61 -19.99
C ALA A 896 -9.67 42.14 -21.32
N ASP A 897 -8.69 41.42 -21.88
CA ASP A 897 -8.12 41.75 -23.20
C ASP A 897 -9.00 41.28 -24.37
N VAL A 898 -9.68 40.14 -24.17
CA VAL A 898 -10.62 39.54 -25.13
C VAL A 898 -11.87 39.13 -24.38
N LEU A 899 -13.02 39.60 -24.86
CA LEU A 899 -14.33 39.19 -24.40
C LEU A 899 -14.89 38.14 -25.35
N TYR A 900 -15.24 36.99 -24.81
CA TYR A 900 -16.02 35.99 -25.52
C TYR A 900 -17.46 36.11 -25.03
N GLY A 901 -18.29 36.76 -25.84
CA GLY A 901 -19.72 36.82 -25.61
C GLY A 901 -20.37 35.55 -26.12
N VAL A 902 -21.01 34.80 -25.23
CA VAL A 902 -21.91 33.73 -25.65
C VAL A 902 -23.24 34.39 -25.95
N THR A 903 -23.53 34.59 -27.24
CA THR A 903 -24.81 35.13 -27.69
C THR A 903 -25.65 34.01 -28.26
N THR A 904 -26.95 34.17 -28.11
CA THR A 904 -27.94 33.35 -28.78
C THR A 904 -28.50 34.21 -29.91
N GLU A 905 -27.83 34.18 -31.07
CA GLU A 905 -28.38 34.80 -32.30
C GLU A 905 -29.69 34.11 -32.69
N GLU A 906 -29.78 32.81 -32.39
CA GLU A 906 -30.98 31.99 -32.46
C GLU A 906 -31.23 31.31 -31.10
N PRO A 907 -32.48 31.20 -30.62
CA PRO A 907 -32.80 30.58 -29.33
C PRO A 907 -32.20 29.17 -29.17
N GLY A 908 -31.23 29.05 -28.25
CA GLY A 908 -30.58 27.79 -27.87
C GLY A 908 -29.32 27.38 -28.65
N VAL A 909 -28.93 28.07 -29.74
CA VAL A 909 -27.55 27.95 -30.27
C VAL A 909 -26.73 29.02 -29.60
N SER A 910 -25.85 28.62 -28.68
CA SER A 910 -24.85 29.49 -28.10
C SER A 910 -23.70 29.69 -29.10
N SER A 911 -23.77 30.76 -29.87
CA SER A 911 -22.68 31.20 -30.74
C SER A 911 -21.69 32.02 -29.92
N VAL A 912 -20.41 31.70 -30.06
CA VAL A 912 -19.35 32.45 -29.38
C VAL A 912 -18.92 33.59 -30.29
N VAL A 913 -19.17 34.82 -29.86
CA VAL A 913 -18.68 36.02 -30.52
C VAL A 913 -17.51 36.55 -29.71
N SER A 914 -16.35 36.72 -30.35
CA SER A 914 -15.18 37.29 -29.71
C SER A 914 -15.01 38.77 -30.05
N VAL A 915 -14.79 39.60 -29.05
CA VAL A 915 -14.45 41.02 -29.21
C VAL A 915 -13.14 41.29 -28.47
N ARG A 916 -12.14 41.82 -29.17
CA ARG A 916 -10.89 42.25 -28.53
C ARG A 916 -11.07 43.66 -27.98
N VAL A 917 -10.86 43.84 -26.68
CA VAL A 917 -11.08 45.11 -25.98
C VAL A 917 -9.72 45.82 -25.88
N GLY A 918 -9.34 46.55 -26.94
CA GLY A 918 -8.09 47.32 -26.95
C GLY A 918 -7.81 48.12 -28.25
N ARG A 919 -7.88 49.46 -28.15
CA ARG A 919 -7.37 50.52 -29.05
C ARG A 919 -7.03 50.14 -30.50
N THR A 920 -8.05 49.93 -31.32
CA THR A 920 -8.28 50.46 -32.69
C THR A 920 -9.61 49.86 -33.15
N ALA A 921 -10.29 50.53 -34.10
CA ALA A 921 -11.70 50.29 -34.45
C ALA A 921 -12.09 48.79 -34.57
N PRO A 922 -13.33 48.42 -34.18
CA PRO A 922 -13.75 47.01 -34.19
C PRO A 922 -13.88 46.51 -35.64
N GLU A 923 -12.96 45.65 -36.07
CA GLU A 923 -13.17 44.75 -37.20
C GLU A 923 -13.77 43.45 -36.67
N VAL A 924 -15.02 43.19 -37.05
CA VAL A 924 -15.70 41.91 -36.81
C VAL A 924 -15.22 40.96 -37.90
N ALA A 925 -14.23 40.11 -37.59
CA ALA A 925 -13.81 39.04 -38.47
C ALA A 925 -14.70 37.81 -38.25
N GLY A 926 -15.59 37.53 -39.21
CA GLY A 926 -16.35 36.28 -39.27
C GLY A 926 -15.42 35.10 -39.55
N VAL A 927 -15.46 34.09 -38.69
CA VAL A 927 -14.69 32.85 -38.82
C VAL A 927 -15.43 31.88 -39.75
N ARG A 928 -14.70 31.28 -40.70
CA ARG A 928 -15.10 30.10 -41.47
C ARG A 928 -14.81 28.83 -40.69
#